data_AF-A0A6I4IAK4-F1
#
_entry.id   AF-A0A6I4IAK4-F1
#
_cell.length_a   1.000
_cell.length_b   1.000
_cell.length_c   1.000
_cell.angle_alpha   90.00
_cell.angle_beta   90.00
_cell.angle_gamma   90.00
#
_symmetry.space_group_name_H-M   'P 1'
#
loop_
_entity.id
_entity.type
_entity.pdbx_description
1 polymer ?
#
loop_
_entity_poly.entity_id
_entity_poly.type
_entity_poly.pdbx_seq_one_letter_code
_entity_poly.pdbx_strand_id
1 'polypeptide(L)'
;MTISIWRYSHLALAVSSFLLLTLLSITGIILAFEPISQKTQPFGVNGFSQITLAKSLPALRKAYPDISELTVDANQFVKIKATDTNGKNLDAFVDPLSGKVLGTTPKENDLFETVRSLHRSLFLHEVGRAIIGVTAFLLMLITTSGIALIIQRQRGIRHFFKRIVRDSFAQYYHVVLGRLSLIPILIIAISGTYLSLARFDIFDIKKNSIKVDFDNIKSTPVRKATEISVFKNTKLSEVESVEFPFSEDVEDYYTIKLKDREIAVNQITGDILSEVVYPKAVVYSNLSLDLHTGRTSIVWALVLAVAAANILFFIYSGFAITLKRRANRVDNKFKANESNVIILIGSENGSTYRFAKAVHQQLLKQGQRSFITELNNYTIFPKAEHLIIITATYGLGNAPTNAAKFFNLLKKYPQGQNINYSVLGFGSHAYPDFCQFAFEINNFLSQQTWAKPLIDVHTVNDRSPQEFELWAEAWSQQSGLIIEASADLKMPQKHKLKSFTVSSNTATGTEDGAFSVRLKTKRLQKVTSGDLLAIYPANDNRERLYSIGVIDNEIQLSVRLHEHGLGSGFLHRLTVGQKMQARIVYNKHFHFPAKSPEVVMISNGTGIAPFLGMINQNKANVPCHLYCGFRHSHSVDNYKAVLNQGKAAGKLQHLRVALSREGNKQYVSDLIARDPDFMVNVLSTKGTIMICGSLAMQRDVMDVLEGICKTKTGKGISYYQSHNQILTDCY
;
A
#
# COMPACT_ATOMS: atom_id res chain seq x y z
N MET A 1 29.25 -0.68 -5.53
CA MET A 1 27.92 -1.06 -6.07
C MET A 1 27.74 -2.57 -6.00
N THR A 2 27.07 -3.12 -4.99
CA THR A 2 26.43 -4.43 -5.12
C THR A 2 24.98 -4.28 -4.77
N ILE A 3 24.22 -3.87 -5.78
CA ILE A 3 22.77 -3.89 -5.80
C ILE A 3 22.37 -5.38 -5.67
N SER A 4 21.36 -5.70 -4.84
CA SER A 4 20.73 -7.04 -4.83
C SER A 4 20.49 -7.48 -6.27
N ILE A 5 20.91 -8.69 -6.65
CA ILE A 5 20.81 -9.21 -8.04
C ILE A 5 19.40 -8.95 -8.59
N TRP A 6 18.37 -9.24 -7.78
CA TRP A 6 16.96 -8.98 -8.10
C TRP A 6 16.65 -7.54 -8.49
N ARG A 7 17.23 -6.56 -7.78
CA ARG A 7 16.98 -5.15 -8.03
C ARG A 7 17.70 -4.66 -9.28
N TYR A 8 18.93 -5.13 -9.50
CA TYR A 8 19.67 -4.80 -10.72
C TYR A 8 18.95 -5.39 -11.94
N SER A 9 18.60 -6.68 -11.88
CA SER A 9 17.86 -7.35 -12.94
C SER A 9 16.52 -6.66 -13.22
N HIS A 10 15.73 -6.34 -12.19
CA HIS A 10 14.46 -5.65 -12.37
C HIS A 10 14.63 -4.30 -13.09
N LEU A 11 15.63 -3.50 -12.68
CA LEU A 11 15.92 -2.22 -13.32
C LEU A 11 16.41 -2.40 -14.76
N ALA A 12 17.35 -3.32 -15.00
CA ALA A 12 17.93 -3.56 -16.32
C ALA A 12 16.86 -4.01 -17.32
N LEU A 13 16.01 -4.97 -16.94
CA LEU A 13 14.90 -5.46 -17.76
C LEU A 13 13.88 -4.36 -18.04
N ALA A 14 13.54 -3.54 -17.05
CA ALA A 14 12.62 -2.42 -17.23
C ALA A 14 13.19 -1.37 -18.20
N VAL A 15 14.45 -0.99 -18.04
CA VAL A 15 15.10 0.01 -18.90
C VAL A 15 15.32 -0.50 -20.32
N SER A 16 15.54 -1.80 -20.53
CA SER A 16 15.70 -2.34 -21.89
C SER A 16 14.39 -2.47 -22.66
N SER A 17 13.24 -2.48 -21.98
CA SER A 17 11.93 -2.78 -22.59
C SER A 17 10.87 -1.68 -22.47
N PHE A 18 11.13 -0.59 -21.75
CA PHE A 18 10.08 0.39 -21.42
C PHE A 18 9.38 1.03 -22.63
N LEU A 19 10.08 1.28 -23.74
CA LEU A 19 9.47 1.90 -24.94
C LEU A 19 8.40 0.98 -25.54
N LEU A 20 8.76 -0.28 -25.75
CA LEU A 20 7.84 -1.29 -26.29
C LEU A 20 6.73 -1.62 -25.29
N LEU A 21 7.04 -1.71 -23.99
CA LEU A 21 6.01 -1.92 -22.96
C LEU A 21 5.05 -0.74 -22.84
N THR A 22 5.51 0.50 -23.05
CA THR A 22 4.65 1.67 -23.09
C THR A 22 3.67 1.57 -24.25
N LEU A 23 4.16 1.27 -25.45
CA LEU A 23 3.34 1.07 -26.64
C LEU A 23 2.31 -0.07 -26.44
N LEU A 24 2.77 -1.22 -25.96
CA LEU A 24 1.92 -2.39 -25.73
C LEU A 24 0.88 -2.15 -24.63
N SER A 25 1.21 -1.38 -23.60
CA SER A 25 0.26 -1.02 -22.56
C SER A 25 -0.80 -0.06 -23.08
N ILE A 26 -0.43 0.95 -23.86
CA ILE A 26 -1.38 1.89 -24.47
C ILE A 26 -2.32 1.17 -25.44
N THR A 27 -1.77 0.40 -26.37
CA THR A 27 -2.55 -0.37 -27.33
C THR A 27 -3.41 -1.45 -26.64
N GLY A 28 -2.90 -2.10 -25.59
CA GLY A 28 -3.63 -3.07 -24.79
C GLY A 28 -4.80 -2.46 -24.02
N ILE A 29 -4.67 -1.23 -23.49
CA ILE A 29 -5.79 -0.50 -22.88
C ILE A 29 -6.89 -0.28 -23.93
N ILE A 30 -6.55 0.16 -25.13
CA ILE A 30 -7.51 0.41 -26.22
C ILE A 30 -8.23 -0.90 -26.61
N LEU A 31 -7.46 -1.97 -26.84
CA LEU A 31 -8.00 -3.28 -27.23
C LEU A 31 -8.86 -3.94 -26.15
N ALA A 32 -8.64 -3.64 -24.87
CA ALA A 32 -9.49 -4.14 -23.80
C ALA A 32 -10.94 -3.60 -23.86
N PHE A 33 -11.19 -2.49 -24.56
CA PHE A 33 -12.55 -1.97 -24.79
C PHE A 33 -13.26 -2.61 -25.99
N GLU A 34 -12.54 -3.34 -26.85
CA GLU A 34 -13.14 -4.00 -28.01
C GLU A 34 -14.16 -5.08 -27.60
N PRO A 35 -13.83 -6.04 -26.71
CA PRO A 35 -14.81 -7.01 -26.20
C PRO A 35 -16.03 -6.36 -25.55
N ILE A 36 -15.83 -5.21 -24.90
CA ILE A 36 -16.91 -4.48 -24.22
C ILE A 36 -17.90 -3.95 -25.24
N SER A 37 -17.40 -3.32 -26.31
CA SER A 37 -18.22 -2.83 -27.42
C SER A 37 -18.97 -3.96 -28.15
N GLN A 38 -18.31 -5.10 -28.37
CA GLN A 38 -18.91 -6.25 -29.04
C GLN A 38 -20.00 -6.91 -28.19
N LYS A 39 -19.75 -7.11 -26.89
CA LYS A 39 -20.67 -7.83 -26.00
C LYS A 39 -21.91 -7.02 -25.60
N THR A 40 -21.90 -5.70 -25.79
CA THR A 40 -23.11 -4.85 -25.61
C THR A 40 -24.14 -4.97 -26.74
N GLN A 41 -23.81 -5.67 -27.83
CA GLN A 41 -24.76 -5.87 -28.94
C GLN A 41 -25.95 -6.76 -28.51
N PRO A 42 -27.18 -6.49 -28.99
CA PRO A 42 -28.40 -7.16 -28.54
C PRO A 42 -28.61 -8.54 -29.21
N PHE A 43 -27.54 -9.29 -29.48
CA PHE A 43 -27.60 -10.60 -30.14
C PHE A 43 -27.59 -11.78 -29.15
N GLY A 44 -27.56 -11.48 -27.85
CA GLY A 44 -27.56 -12.49 -26.79
C GLY A 44 -28.94 -13.13 -26.60
N VAL A 45 -28.95 -14.42 -26.30
CA VAL A 45 -30.17 -15.21 -26.13
C VAL A 45 -30.27 -15.68 -24.67
N ASN A 46 -31.46 -15.55 -24.09
CA ASN A 46 -31.70 -15.97 -22.70
C ASN A 46 -31.54 -17.48 -22.54
N GLY A 47 -30.83 -17.91 -21.50
CA GLY A 47 -30.63 -19.34 -21.21
C GLY A 47 -29.71 -20.06 -22.20
N PHE A 48 -28.83 -19.34 -22.92
CA PHE A 48 -27.92 -19.89 -23.92
C PHE A 48 -27.18 -21.17 -23.48
N SER A 49 -26.69 -21.22 -22.24
CA SER A 49 -25.97 -22.36 -21.67
C SER A 49 -26.81 -23.65 -21.49
N GLN A 50 -28.12 -23.57 -21.68
CA GLN A 50 -29.05 -24.70 -21.59
C GLN A 50 -29.54 -25.17 -22.96
N ILE A 51 -29.21 -24.45 -24.03
CA ILE A 51 -29.63 -24.80 -25.39
C ILE A 51 -28.68 -25.89 -25.93
N THR A 52 -29.27 -26.97 -26.45
CA THR A 52 -28.55 -28.09 -27.05
C THR A 52 -28.70 -28.11 -28.56
N LEU A 53 -27.78 -28.78 -29.25
CA LEU A 53 -27.84 -28.93 -30.71
C LEU A 53 -29.15 -29.58 -31.17
N ALA A 54 -29.70 -30.51 -30.39
CA ALA A 54 -30.98 -31.16 -30.69
C ALA A 54 -32.16 -30.18 -30.74
N LYS A 55 -32.08 -29.03 -30.06
CA LYS A 55 -33.10 -27.97 -30.12
C LYS A 55 -32.82 -26.98 -31.24
N SER A 56 -31.56 -26.63 -31.48
CA SER A 56 -31.21 -25.57 -32.42
C SER A 56 -31.14 -26.02 -33.88
N LEU A 57 -30.53 -27.18 -34.16
CA LEU A 57 -30.34 -27.64 -35.55
C LEU A 57 -31.66 -27.82 -36.32
N PRO A 58 -32.72 -28.44 -35.75
CA PRO A 58 -33.99 -28.58 -36.45
C PRO A 58 -34.69 -27.24 -36.72
N ALA A 59 -34.62 -26.30 -35.77
CA ALA A 59 -35.21 -24.98 -35.92
C ALA A 59 -34.52 -24.18 -37.02
N LEU A 60 -33.18 -24.22 -37.05
CA LEU A 60 -32.39 -23.51 -38.04
C LEU A 60 -32.49 -24.13 -39.43
N ARG A 61 -32.48 -25.47 -39.57
CA ARG A 61 -32.68 -26.14 -40.87
C ARG A 61 -34.10 -25.91 -41.41
N LYS A 62 -35.09 -25.73 -40.54
CA LYS A 62 -36.46 -25.35 -40.95
C LYS A 62 -36.54 -23.89 -41.43
N ALA A 63 -35.85 -22.97 -40.76
CA ALA A 63 -35.82 -21.56 -41.14
C ALA A 63 -34.95 -21.30 -42.39
N TYR A 64 -33.88 -22.08 -42.54
CA TYR A 64 -32.89 -21.97 -43.61
C TYR A 64 -32.56 -23.37 -44.16
N PRO A 65 -33.27 -23.82 -45.22
CA PRO A 65 -33.04 -25.14 -45.82
C PRO A 65 -31.60 -25.33 -46.31
N ASP A 66 -31.01 -24.28 -46.90
CA ASP A 66 -29.65 -24.27 -47.46
C ASP A 66 -28.61 -23.67 -46.50
N ILE A 67 -28.69 -24.04 -45.21
CA ILE A 67 -27.68 -23.65 -44.22
C ILE A 67 -26.41 -24.50 -44.41
N SER A 68 -25.25 -23.84 -44.51
CA SER A 68 -23.95 -24.51 -44.67
C SER A 68 -23.13 -24.54 -43.38
N GLU A 69 -23.20 -23.48 -42.58
CA GLU A 69 -22.41 -23.36 -41.35
C GLU A 69 -23.19 -22.64 -40.25
N LEU A 70 -23.06 -23.13 -39.02
CA LEU A 70 -23.40 -22.44 -37.78
C LEU A 70 -22.11 -22.19 -37.00
N THR A 71 -21.88 -20.97 -36.55
CA THR A 71 -20.73 -20.59 -35.71
C THR A 71 -21.22 -19.98 -34.41
N VAL A 72 -20.58 -20.33 -33.29
CA VAL A 72 -20.80 -19.68 -31.98
C VAL A 72 -19.58 -18.85 -31.65
N ASP A 73 -19.75 -17.54 -31.51
CA ASP A 73 -18.63 -16.64 -31.19
C ASP A 73 -18.28 -16.63 -29.68
N ALA A 74 -17.21 -15.92 -29.31
CA ALA A 74 -16.78 -15.81 -27.91
C ALA A 74 -17.79 -15.07 -27.00
N ASN A 75 -18.72 -14.31 -27.59
CA ASN A 75 -19.81 -13.63 -26.89
C ASN A 75 -21.05 -14.51 -26.72
N GLN A 76 -21.03 -15.75 -27.22
CA GLN A 76 -22.16 -16.68 -27.26
C GLN A 76 -23.28 -16.23 -28.22
N PHE A 77 -22.92 -15.48 -29.26
CA PHE A 77 -23.83 -15.16 -30.35
C PHE A 77 -23.76 -16.24 -31.43
N VAL A 78 -24.92 -16.63 -31.94
CA VAL A 78 -25.04 -17.66 -32.98
C VAL A 78 -25.09 -16.97 -34.33
N LYS A 79 -24.12 -17.28 -35.17
CA LYS A 79 -23.99 -16.79 -36.53
C LYS A 79 -24.22 -17.94 -37.50
N ILE A 80 -24.88 -17.69 -38.62
CA ILE A 80 -25.08 -18.69 -39.67
C ILE A 80 -24.59 -18.18 -41.02
N LYS A 81 -24.16 -19.11 -41.86
CA LYS A 81 -24.03 -18.94 -43.31
C LYS A 81 -25.09 -19.80 -43.99
N ALA A 82 -25.99 -19.17 -44.72
CA ALA A 82 -27.06 -19.84 -45.44
C ALA A 82 -27.39 -19.10 -46.74
N THR A 83 -28.18 -19.73 -47.59
CA THR A 83 -28.83 -19.05 -48.72
C THR A 83 -30.25 -18.66 -48.31
N ASP A 84 -30.59 -17.37 -48.45
CA ASP A 84 -31.96 -16.88 -48.21
C ASP A 84 -32.92 -17.33 -49.33
N THR A 85 -34.23 -17.22 -49.12
CA THR A 85 -35.27 -17.65 -50.09
C THR A 85 -35.17 -16.98 -51.46
N ASN A 86 -34.41 -15.88 -51.56
CA ASN A 86 -34.13 -15.15 -52.79
C ASN A 86 -32.82 -15.57 -53.48
N GLY A 87 -32.18 -16.66 -53.05
CA GLY A 87 -30.91 -17.15 -53.62
C GLY A 87 -29.68 -16.31 -53.23
N LYS A 88 -29.79 -15.46 -52.20
CA LYS A 88 -28.70 -14.57 -51.76
C LYS A 88 -27.99 -15.17 -50.55
N ASN A 89 -26.66 -15.11 -50.56
CA ASN A 89 -25.84 -15.48 -49.39
C ASN A 89 -26.19 -14.60 -48.18
N LEU A 90 -26.59 -15.24 -47.10
CA LEU A 90 -26.93 -14.64 -45.81
C LEU A 90 -25.82 -14.97 -44.81
N ASP A 91 -25.23 -13.91 -44.24
CA ASP A 91 -24.22 -14.00 -43.19
C ASP A 91 -24.66 -13.15 -41.98
N ALA A 92 -25.40 -13.77 -41.05
CA ALA A 92 -26.15 -13.05 -40.03
C ALA A 92 -26.18 -13.75 -38.66
N PHE A 93 -26.37 -12.94 -37.61
CA PHE A 93 -26.66 -13.43 -36.27
C PHE A 93 -28.14 -13.78 -36.13
N VAL A 94 -28.42 -14.94 -35.57
CA VAL A 94 -29.78 -15.49 -35.46
C VAL A 94 -30.06 -16.00 -34.06
N ASP A 95 -31.34 -16.01 -33.69
CA ASP A 95 -31.82 -16.73 -32.52
C ASP A 95 -31.79 -18.24 -32.81
N PRO A 96 -31.07 -19.07 -32.02
CA PRO A 96 -30.86 -20.47 -32.32
C PRO A 96 -32.12 -21.35 -32.14
N LEU A 97 -33.17 -20.85 -31.50
CA LEU A 97 -34.42 -21.61 -31.26
C LEU A 97 -35.51 -21.26 -32.28
N SER A 98 -35.52 -20.03 -32.78
CA SER A 98 -36.53 -19.54 -33.73
C SER A 98 -36.01 -19.33 -35.14
N GLY A 99 -34.70 -19.20 -35.34
CA GLY A 99 -34.09 -18.81 -36.62
C GLY A 99 -34.31 -17.34 -36.98
N LYS A 100 -34.85 -16.52 -36.07
CA LYS A 100 -35.07 -15.09 -36.32
C LYS A 100 -33.73 -14.36 -36.44
N VAL A 101 -33.55 -13.58 -37.50
CA VAL A 101 -32.39 -12.70 -37.67
C VAL A 101 -32.38 -11.63 -36.57
N LEU A 102 -31.29 -11.59 -35.79
CA LEU A 102 -31.05 -10.60 -34.73
C LEU A 102 -30.23 -9.42 -35.25
N GLY A 103 -29.37 -9.64 -36.25
CA GLY A 103 -28.58 -8.60 -36.91
C GLY A 103 -27.61 -9.16 -37.94
N THR A 104 -26.99 -8.29 -38.72
CA THR A 104 -25.93 -8.65 -39.67
C THR A 104 -24.56 -8.50 -39.02
N THR A 105 -23.54 -9.16 -39.59
CA THR A 105 -22.16 -9.04 -39.11
C THR A 105 -21.73 -7.56 -39.13
N PRO A 106 -21.45 -6.93 -37.96
CA PRO A 106 -21.00 -5.55 -37.95
C PRO A 106 -19.60 -5.45 -38.58
N LYS A 107 -19.38 -4.41 -39.39
CA LYS A 107 -18.04 -4.10 -39.91
C LYS A 107 -17.12 -3.80 -38.73
N GLU A 108 -15.99 -4.50 -38.66
CA GLU A 108 -14.99 -4.28 -37.62
C GLU A 108 -14.51 -2.82 -37.67
N ASN A 109 -14.31 -2.18 -36.51
CA ASN A 109 -13.90 -0.78 -36.46
C ASN A 109 -12.43 -0.68 -36.90
N ASP A 110 -12.17 0.11 -37.94
CA ASP A 110 -10.84 0.37 -38.51
C ASP A 110 -9.79 0.74 -37.44
N LEU A 111 -10.21 1.42 -36.35
CA LEU A 111 -9.32 1.73 -35.22
C LEU A 111 -8.84 0.47 -34.50
N PHE A 112 -9.74 -0.45 -34.16
CA PHE A 112 -9.37 -1.67 -33.45
C PHE A 112 -8.50 -2.58 -34.32
N GLU A 113 -8.79 -2.66 -35.62
CA GLU A 113 -7.95 -3.41 -36.56
C GLU A 113 -6.53 -2.83 -36.64
N THR A 114 -6.41 -1.51 -36.81
CA THR A 114 -5.13 -0.81 -36.87
C THR A 114 -4.32 -0.98 -35.58
N VAL A 115 -4.97 -0.78 -34.42
CA VAL A 115 -4.34 -0.93 -33.11
C VAL A 115 -3.94 -2.38 -32.85
N ARG A 116 -4.76 -3.36 -33.28
CA ARG A 116 -4.44 -4.79 -33.14
C ARG A 116 -3.23 -5.17 -33.98
N SER A 117 -3.12 -4.66 -35.20
CA SER A 117 -1.95 -4.86 -36.04
C SER A 117 -0.69 -4.28 -35.39
N LEU A 118 -0.75 -3.04 -34.89
CA LEU A 118 0.32 -2.41 -34.13
C LEU A 118 0.71 -3.23 -32.89
N HIS A 119 -0.26 -3.68 -32.10
CA HIS A 119 -0.04 -4.45 -30.87
C HIS A 119 0.58 -5.82 -31.12
N ARG A 120 0.20 -6.50 -32.20
CA ARG A 120 0.65 -7.87 -32.50
C ARG A 120 1.95 -7.92 -33.27
N SER A 121 2.22 -6.96 -34.14
CA SER A 121 3.32 -7.05 -35.10
C SER A 121 4.03 -5.73 -35.36
N LEU A 122 3.70 -4.62 -34.72
CA LEU A 122 4.30 -3.30 -35.01
C LEU A 122 4.19 -2.87 -36.49
N PHE A 123 3.27 -3.46 -37.27
CA PHE A 123 3.22 -3.37 -38.73
C PHE A 123 4.43 -3.98 -39.48
N LEU A 124 5.24 -4.80 -38.80
CA LEU A 124 6.45 -5.45 -39.31
C LEU A 124 6.28 -6.97 -39.50
N HIS A 125 5.03 -7.45 -39.60
CA HIS A 125 4.69 -8.87 -39.78
C HIS A 125 5.44 -9.80 -38.81
N GLU A 126 6.18 -10.80 -39.30
CA GLU A 126 6.83 -11.82 -38.47
C GLU A 126 7.97 -11.26 -37.62
N VAL A 127 8.73 -10.28 -38.12
CA VAL A 127 9.80 -9.61 -37.33
C VAL A 127 9.20 -8.90 -36.12
N GLY A 128 8.12 -8.15 -36.33
CA GLY A 128 7.48 -7.46 -35.22
C GLY A 128 6.79 -8.41 -34.25
N ARG A 129 6.20 -9.52 -34.71
CA ARG A 129 5.68 -10.57 -33.83
C ARG A 129 6.77 -11.14 -32.91
N ALA A 130 7.99 -11.32 -33.42
CA ALA A 130 9.13 -11.74 -32.61
C ALA A 130 9.50 -10.69 -31.55
N ILE A 131 9.58 -9.41 -31.93
CA ILE A 131 9.87 -8.30 -31.01
C ILE A 131 8.82 -8.21 -29.90
N ILE A 132 7.53 -8.28 -30.23
CA ILE A 132 6.44 -8.29 -29.25
C ILE A 132 6.53 -9.51 -28.33
N GLY A 133 6.85 -10.69 -28.88
CA GLY A 133 7.10 -11.91 -28.12
C GLY A 133 8.18 -11.78 -27.06
N VAL A 134 9.36 -11.29 -27.47
CA VAL A 134 10.47 -11.00 -26.57
C VAL A 134 10.05 -9.99 -25.51
N THR A 135 9.31 -8.94 -25.91
CA THR A 135 8.83 -7.92 -24.97
C THR A 135 7.86 -8.49 -23.91
N ALA A 136 6.94 -9.37 -24.31
CA ALA A 136 6.04 -10.07 -23.38
C ALA A 136 6.84 -10.97 -22.41
N PHE A 137 7.86 -11.66 -22.92
CA PHE A 137 8.76 -12.46 -22.08
C PHE A 137 9.56 -11.61 -21.09
N LEU A 138 10.05 -10.44 -21.50
CA LEU A 138 10.70 -9.49 -20.61
C LEU A 138 9.74 -8.98 -19.52
N LEU A 139 8.47 -8.70 -19.85
CA LEU A 139 7.46 -8.36 -18.85
C LEU A 139 7.25 -9.47 -17.82
N MET A 140 7.31 -10.74 -18.24
CA MET A 140 7.22 -11.89 -17.33
C MET A 140 8.41 -11.90 -16.35
N LEU A 141 9.64 -11.64 -16.83
CA LEU A 141 10.84 -11.53 -15.99
C LEU A 141 10.81 -10.31 -15.05
N ILE A 142 10.29 -9.16 -15.52
CA ILE A 142 10.09 -7.96 -14.70
C ILE A 142 9.10 -8.24 -13.59
N THR A 143 8.00 -8.91 -13.91
CA THR A 143 6.95 -9.26 -12.94
C THR A 143 7.51 -10.18 -11.87
N THR A 144 8.15 -11.30 -12.27
CA THR A 144 8.75 -12.26 -11.32
C THR A 144 9.83 -11.64 -10.43
N SER A 145 10.73 -10.82 -10.99
CA SER A 145 11.71 -10.07 -10.19
C SER A 145 11.06 -9.05 -9.24
N GLY A 146 9.94 -8.43 -9.64
CA GLY A 146 9.12 -7.58 -8.78
C GLY A 146 8.54 -8.34 -7.58
N ILE A 147 8.02 -9.55 -7.79
CA ILE A 147 7.53 -10.44 -6.71
C ILE A 147 8.65 -10.72 -5.71
N ALA A 148 9.83 -11.10 -6.19
CA ALA A 148 10.99 -11.39 -5.34
C ALA A 148 11.37 -10.18 -4.48
N LEU A 149 11.35 -8.97 -5.04
CA LEU A 149 11.64 -7.73 -4.31
C LEU A 149 10.59 -7.40 -3.24
N ILE A 150 9.31 -7.69 -3.50
CA ILE A 150 8.23 -7.50 -2.51
C ILE A 150 8.40 -8.49 -1.34
N ILE A 151 8.65 -9.77 -1.64
CA ILE A 151 8.88 -10.81 -0.62
C ILE A 151 10.10 -10.47 0.23
N GLN A 152 11.19 -10.02 -0.39
CA GLN A 152 12.41 -9.60 0.31
C GLN A 152 12.13 -8.41 1.24
N ARG A 153 11.30 -7.45 0.81
CA ARG A 153 10.94 -6.27 1.62
C ARG A 153 10.13 -6.64 2.87
N GLN A 154 9.30 -7.68 2.83
CA GLN A 154 8.40 -8.04 3.92
C GLN A 154 8.93 -9.15 4.85
N ARG A 155 10.16 -9.64 4.66
CA ARG A 155 10.75 -10.79 5.38
C ARG A 155 9.88 -12.05 5.23
N GLY A 156 9.59 -12.40 3.98
CA GLY A 156 8.99 -13.68 3.61
C GLY A 156 7.52 -13.62 3.21
N ILE A 157 7.05 -14.72 2.63
CA ILE A 157 5.73 -14.85 1.99
C ILE A 157 4.58 -14.66 3.00
N ARG A 158 4.77 -15.11 4.25
CA ARG A 158 3.75 -14.97 5.31
C ARG A 158 3.40 -13.52 5.64
N HIS A 159 4.30 -12.60 5.34
CA HIS A 159 4.13 -11.17 5.60
C HIS A 159 3.73 -10.38 4.35
N PHE A 160 3.40 -11.08 3.26
CA PHE A 160 3.09 -10.47 1.97
C PHE A 160 1.97 -9.42 2.07
N PHE A 161 1.00 -9.65 2.97
CA PHE A 161 -0.15 -8.77 3.15
C PHE A 161 -0.03 -7.71 4.26
N LYS A 162 1.11 -7.64 4.98
CA LYS A 162 1.30 -6.60 6.00
C LYS A 162 1.24 -5.19 5.41
N ARG A 163 0.79 -4.23 6.22
CA ARG A 163 0.62 -2.82 5.86
C ARG A 163 1.97 -2.20 5.50
N ILE A 164 2.02 -1.46 4.40
CA ILE A 164 3.22 -0.75 3.94
C ILE A 164 3.14 0.69 4.45
N VAL A 165 4.23 1.20 5.03
CA VAL A 165 4.32 2.61 5.46
C VAL A 165 4.69 3.49 4.26
N ARG A 166 4.14 4.71 4.23
CA ARG A 166 4.27 5.64 3.10
C ARG A 166 5.52 6.51 3.26
N ASP A 167 6.66 6.03 2.77
CA ASP A 167 7.93 6.80 2.82
C ASP A 167 8.02 7.87 1.72
N SER A 168 7.58 7.54 0.50
CA SER A 168 7.51 8.45 -0.65
C SER A 168 6.42 8.03 -1.63
N PHE A 169 5.82 8.98 -2.37
CA PHE A 169 4.68 8.72 -3.27
C PHE A 169 4.99 7.62 -4.30
N ALA A 170 6.04 7.80 -5.11
CA ALA A 170 6.39 6.86 -6.18
C ALA A 170 6.71 5.47 -5.61
N GLN A 171 7.53 5.37 -4.57
CA GLN A 171 7.91 4.08 -3.98
C GLN A 171 6.75 3.37 -3.28
N TYR A 172 5.87 4.12 -2.61
CA TYR A 172 4.71 3.55 -1.93
C TYR A 172 3.74 2.95 -2.95
N TYR A 173 3.32 3.73 -3.93
CA TYR A 173 2.36 3.26 -4.92
C TYR A 173 2.94 2.23 -5.88
N HIS A 174 4.25 2.28 -6.18
CA HIS A 174 4.91 1.23 -6.97
C HIS A 174 4.77 -0.15 -6.32
N VAL A 175 4.94 -0.23 -4.99
CA VAL A 175 4.81 -1.51 -4.28
C VAL A 175 3.34 -1.88 -4.02
N VAL A 176 2.50 -0.91 -3.63
CA VAL A 176 1.09 -1.20 -3.32
C VAL A 176 0.32 -1.61 -4.58
N LEU A 177 0.42 -0.82 -5.66
CA LEU A 177 -0.22 -1.19 -6.93
C LEU A 177 0.43 -2.46 -7.49
N GLY A 178 1.76 -2.61 -7.37
CA GLY A 178 2.46 -3.81 -7.81
C GLY A 178 1.93 -5.08 -7.15
N ARG A 179 1.54 -5.02 -5.87
CA ARG A 179 0.88 -6.12 -5.17
C ARG A 179 -0.55 -6.38 -5.66
N LEU A 180 -1.33 -5.32 -5.87
CA LEU A 180 -2.74 -5.42 -6.28
C LEU A 180 -2.89 -5.93 -7.72
N SER A 181 -2.01 -5.50 -8.63
CA SER A 181 -2.05 -5.85 -10.05
C SER A 181 -1.17 -7.04 -10.43
N LEU A 182 -0.54 -7.71 -9.45
CA LEU A 182 0.41 -8.80 -9.67
C LEU A 182 -0.18 -9.94 -10.50
N ILE A 183 -1.36 -10.44 -10.09
CA ILE A 183 -1.99 -11.59 -10.76
C ILE A 183 -2.42 -11.23 -12.19
N PRO A 184 -3.15 -10.13 -12.43
CA PRO A 184 -3.48 -9.71 -13.79
C PRO A 184 -2.27 -9.50 -14.71
N ILE A 185 -1.22 -8.83 -14.23
CA ILE A 185 -0.02 -8.55 -15.05
C ILE A 185 0.73 -9.86 -15.34
N LEU A 186 0.81 -10.77 -14.37
CA LEU A 186 1.43 -12.08 -14.60
C LEU A 186 0.65 -12.87 -15.65
N ILE A 187 -0.68 -12.84 -15.62
CA ILE A 187 -1.52 -13.48 -16.63
C ILE A 187 -1.27 -12.85 -18.00
N ILE A 188 -1.26 -11.51 -18.13
CA ILE A 188 -0.96 -10.80 -19.39
C ILE A 188 0.40 -11.23 -19.95
N ALA A 189 1.42 -11.27 -19.08
CA ALA A 189 2.78 -11.60 -19.48
C ALA A 189 2.89 -13.07 -19.95
N ILE A 190 2.38 -14.01 -19.16
CA ILE A 190 2.40 -15.45 -19.50
C ILE A 190 1.59 -15.71 -20.77
N SER A 191 0.38 -15.16 -20.86
CA SER A 191 -0.49 -15.41 -22.02
C SER A 191 0.08 -14.80 -23.30
N GLY A 192 0.61 -13.58 -23.23
CA GLY A 192 1.28 -12.92 -24.35
C GLY A 192 2.53 -13.68 -24.81
N THR A 193 3.36 -14.16 -23.88
CA THR A 193 4.51 -15.00 -24.20
C THR A 193 4.06 -16.31 -24.86
N TYR A 194 3.08 -17.00 -24.28
CA TYR A 194 2.59 -18.26 -24.81
C TYR A 194 2.04 -18.11 -26.24
N LEU A 195 1.23 -17.07 -26.50
CA LEU A 195 0.69 -16.77 -27.83
C LEU A 195 1.79 -16.49 -28.86
N SER A 196 2.87 -15.83 -28.44
CA SER A 196 4.00 -15.60 -29.33
C SER A 196 4.75 -16.90 -29.63
N LEU A 197 5.04 -17.74 -28.63
CA LEU A 197 5.70 -19.03 -28.82
C LEU A 197 4.87 -19.97 -29.72
N ALA A 198 3.56 -19.98 -29.51
CA ALA A 198 2.59 -20.71 -30.33
C ALA A 198 2.62 -20.29 -31.81
N ARG A 199 2.91 -19.02 -32.09
CA ARG A 199 2.97 -18.50 -33.47
C ARG A 199 4.24 -18.92 -34.23
N PHE A 200 5.32 -19.23 -33.51
CA PHE A 200 6.58 -19.70 -34.09
C PHE A 200 6.70 -21.23 -34.11
N ASP A 201 5.57 -21.94 -34.08
CA ASP A 201 5.48 -23.41 -34.14
C ASP A 201 6.36 -24.14 -33.11
N ILE A 202 6.62 -23.51 -31.96
CA ILE A 202 7.34 -24.15 -30.84
C ILE A 202 6.51 -25.29 -30.22
N PHE A 203 5.18 -25.21 -30.38
CA PHE A 203 4.24 -26.25 -29.98
C PHE A 203 3.48 -26.77 -31.21
N ASP A 204 3.09 -28.04 -31.20
CA ASP A 204 2.23 -28.60 -32.25
C ASP A 204 0.76 -28.18 -32.02
N ILE A 205 0.32 -27.18 -32.78
CA ILE A 205 -1.03 -26.60 -32.71
C ILE A 205 -1.86 -27.03 -33.93
N LYS A 206 -1.38 -28.01 -34.71
CA LYS A 206 -2.14 -28.48 -35.88
C LYS A 206 -3.33 -29.31 -35.41
N LYS A 207 -4.53 -28.89 -35.81
CA LYS A 207 -5.74 -29.71 -35.69
C LYS A 207 -5.68 -30.78 -36.78
N ASN A 208 -5.57 -32.05 -36.39
CA ASN A 208 -5.65 -33.14 -37.35
C ASN A 208 -7.04 -33.14 -38.00
N SER A 209 -7.10 -33.26 -39.32
CA SER A 209 -8.39 -33.35 -40.02
C SER A 209 -9.06 -34.68 -39.72
N ILE A 210 -10.39 -34.65 -39.60
CA ILE A 210 -11.22 -35.85 -39.51
C ILE A 210 -10.98 -36.72 -40.75
N LYS A 211 -10.84 -38.04 -40.54
CA LYS A 211 -10.87 -39.03 -41.61
C LYS A 211 -12.08 -39.94 -41.36
N VAL A 212 -13.05 -39.87 -42.27
CA VAL A 212 -14.25 -40.73 -42.22
C VAL A 212 -14.00 -41.97 -43.07
N ASP A 213 -14.37 -43.12 -42.52
CA ASP A 213 -14.41 -44.38 -43.25
C ASP A 213 -15.76 -44.53 -43.92
N PHE A 214 -15.81 -44.24 -45.23
CA PHE A 214 -17.05 -44.24 -46.01
C PHE A 214 -17.66 -45.63 -46.17
N ASP A 215 -16.84 -46.69 -46.13
CA ASP A 215 -17.29 -48.08 -46.33
C ASP A 215 -18.17 -48.59 -45.17
N ASN A 216 -18.06 -47.95 -43.99
CA ASN A 216 -18.77 -48.35 -42.78
C ASN A 216 -20.00 -47.49 -42.45
N ILE A 217 -20.38 -46.57 -43.35
CA ILE A 217 -21.54 -45.70 -43.16
C ILE A 217 -22.84 -46.49 -43.32
N LYS A 218 -23.76 -46.33 -42.35
CA LYS A 218 -25.06 -47.01 -42.33
C LYS A 218 -26.19 -46.03 -42.66
N SER A 219 -27.21 -46.52 -43.35
CA SER A 219 -28.44 -45.79 -43.68
C SER A 219 -29.60 -46.06 -42.72
N THR A 220 -29.46 -47.02 -41.80
CA THR A 220 -30.49 -47.39 -40.82
C THR A 220 -29.89 -47.66 -39.44
N PRO A 221 -30.63 -47.37 -38.34
CA PRO A 221 -31.98 -46.80 -38.28
C PRO A 221 -32.00 -45.29 -38.55
N VAL A 222 -33.03 -44.81 -39.24
CA VAL A 222 -33.27 -43.36 -39.45
C VAL A 222 -33.72 -42.74 -38.13
N ARG A 223 -33.00 -41.73 -37.64
CA ARG A 223 -33.33 -40.99 -36.42
C ARG A 223 -33.59 -39.53 -36.74
N LYS A 224 -34.55 -38.92 -36.05
CA LYS A 224 -34.73 -37.46 -36.12
C LYS A 224 -33.56 -36.76 -35.43
N ALA A 225 -33.17 -35.57 -35.89
CA ALA A 225 -32.12 -34.78 -35.24
C ALA A 225 -32.39 -34.51 -33.74
N THR A 226 -33.65 -34.42 -33.32
CA THR A 226 -34.05 -34.30 -31.92
C THR A 226 -33.79 -35.56 -31.08
N GLU A 227 -33.60 -36.72 -31.72
CA GLU A 227 -33.44 -38.03 -31.09
C GLU A 227 -31.98 -38.47 -30.99
N ILE A 228 -31.09 -37.89 -31.82
CA ILE A 228 -29.66 -38.16 -31.86
C ILE A 228 -29.00 -37.83 -30.51
N SER A 229 -28.31 -38.82 -29.94
CA SER A 229 -27.69 -38.74 -28.61
C SER A 229 -26.64 -37.64 -28.51
N VAL A 230 -25.78 -37.51 -29.52
CA VAL A 230 -24.76 -36.46 -29.60
C VAL A 230 -25.41 -35.08 -29.55
N PHE A 231 -26.48 -34.86 -30.31
CA PHE A 231 -27.14 -33.55 -30.35
C PHE A 231 -27.88 -33.22 -29.05
N LYS A 232 -28.39 -34.23 -28.32
CA LYS A 232 -29.02 -34.03 -27.00
C LYS A 232 -28.02 -33.63 -25.93
N ASN A 233 -26.83 -34.20 -25.98
CA ASN A 233 -25.82 -34.04 -24.93
C ASN A 233 -24.92 -32.82 -25.17
N THR A 234 -24.73 -32.40 -26.42
CA THR A 234 -23.88 -31.26 -26.78
C THR A 234 -24.61 -29.93 -26.61
N LYS A 235 -24.09 -29.06 -25.74
CA LYS A 235 -24.62 -27.70 -25.51
C LYS A 235 -24.05 -26.71 -26.51
N LEU A 236 -24.81 -25.70 -26.92
CA LEU A 236 -24.31 -24.63 -27.79
C LEU A 236 -23.13 -23.86 -27.18
N SER A 237 -23.00 -23.81 -25.86
CA SER A 237 -21.85 -23.19 -25.18
C SER A 237 -20.53 -23.93 -25.34
N GLU A 238 -20.56 -25.18 -25.81
CA GLU A 238 -19.40 -26.05 -26.03
C GLU A 238 -18.98 -26.09 -27.52
N VAL A 239 -19.86 -25.60 -28.41
CA VAL A 239 -19.69 -25.59 -29.87
C VAL A 239 -18.88 -24.36 -30.30
N GLU A 240 -17.91 -24.55 -31.20
CA GLU A 240 -17.25 -23.49 -31.97
C GLU A 240 -17.95 -23.31 -33.32
N SER A 241 -18.16 -24.41 -34.06
CA SER A 241 -18.97 -24.42 -35.27
C SER A 241 -19.60 -25.78 -35.57
N VAL A 242 -20.65 -25.77 -36.38
CA VAL A 242 -21.29 -26.94 -36.98
C VAL A 242 -21.36 -26.70 -38.48
N GLU A 243 -20.67 -27.53 -39.25
CA GLU A 243 -20.81 -27.59 -40.70
C GLU A 243 -21.92 -28.60 -41.03
N PHE A 244 -22.83 -28.19 -41.89
CA PHE A 244 -23.99 -28.98 -42.29
C PHE A 244 -23.61 -29.89 -43.48
N PRO A 245 -24.26 -31.06 -43.60
CA PRO A 245 -24.08 -31.91 -44.77
C PRO A 245 -24.47 -31.16 -46.05
N PHE A 246 -23.74 -31.40 -47.15
CA PHE A 246 -23.95 -30.71 -48.42
C PHE A 246 -25.22 -31.18 -49.14
N SER A 247 -25.53 -32.47 -49.03
CA SER A 247 -26.72 -33.09 -49.61
C SER A 247 -27.45 -33.99 -48.60
N GLU A 248 -28.54 -34.63 -49.02
CA GLU A 248 -29.28 -35.61 -48.23
C GLU A 248 -28.67 -37.03 -48.30
N ASP A 249 -27.53 -37.20 -49.00
CA ASP A 249 -26.88 -38.48 -49.16
C ASP A 249 -26.33 -39.00 -47.82
N VAL A 250 -26.37 -40.32 -47.63
CA VAL A 250 -25.94 -40.98 -46.39
C VAL A 250 -24.46 -40.73 -46.09
N GLU A 251 -23.66 -40.52 -47.15
CA GLU A 251 -22.22 -40.25 -47.09
C GLU A 251 -21.92 -38.84 -46.56
N ASP A 252 -22.86 -37.91 -46.68
CA ASP A 252 -22.71 -36.56 -46.13
C ASP A 252 -23.07 -36.54 -44.63
N TYR A 253 -22.26 -35.82 -43.85
CA TYR A 253 -22.32 -35.82 -42.39
C TYR A 253 -22.20 -34.41 -41.81
N TYR A 254 -22.57 -34.28 -40.54
CA TYR A 254 -22.32 -33.07 -39.76
C TYR A 254 -20.88 -33.07 -39.24
N THR A 255 -20.16 -31.96 -39.40
CA THR A 255 -18.88 -31.74 -38.71
C THR A 255 -19.09 -30.79 -37.55
N ILE A 256 -19.00 -31.30 -36.32
CA ILE A 256 -19.15 -30.52 -35.09
C ILE A 256 -17.77 -30.24 -34.51
N LYS A 257 -17.37 -28.96 -34.54
CA LYS A 257 -16.17 -28.44 -33.90
C LYS A 257 -16.52 -27.98 -32.49
N LEU A 258 -15.99 -28.67 -31.49
CA LEU A 258 -16.09 -28.31 -30.07
C LEU A 258 -14.78 -27.65 -29.60
N LYS A 259 -14.78 -27.12 -28.38
CA LYS A 259 -13.60 -26.47 -27.80
C LYS A 259 -12.40 -27.40 -27.59
N ASP A 260 -12.65 -28.70 -27.43
CA ASP A 260 -11.63 -29.71 -27.08
C ASP A 260 -11.46 -30.81 -28.13
N ARG A 261 -12.37 -30.93 -29.10
CA ARG A 261 -12.39 -32.00 -30.09
C ARG A 261 -13.23 -31.66 -31.31
N GLU A 262 -13.11 -32.48 -32.34
CA GLU A 262 -13.91 -32.45 -33.55
C GLU A 262 -14.61 -33.79 -33.76
N ILE A 263 -15.89 -33.76 -34.13
CA ILE A 263 -16.73 -34.95 -34.27
C ILE A 263 -17.44 -34.93 -35.62
N ALA A 264 -17.34 -36.00 -36.40
CA ALA A 264 -18.18 -36.24 -37.56
C ALA A 264 -19.39 -37.11 -37.16
N VAL A 265 -20.60 -36.65 -37.45
CA VAL A 265 -21.85 -37.32 -37.06
C VAL A 265 -22.70 -37.60 -38.29
N ASN A 266 -23.07 -38.86 -38.49
CA ASN A 266 -23.93 -39.27 -39.59
C ASN A 266 -25.29 -38.56 -39.51
N GLN A 267 -25.76 -37.98 -40.63
CA GLN A 267 -26.99 -37.19 -40.63
C GLN A 267 -28.28 -38.01 -40.46
N ILE A 268 -28.23 -39.33 -40.73
CA ILE A 268 -29.37 -40.24 -40.73
C ILE A 268 -29.43 -41.06 -39.43
N THR A 269 -28.35 -41.76 -39.07
CA THR A 269 -28.32 -42.64 -37.88
C THR A 269 -27.94 -41.90 -36.60
N GLY A 270 -27.22 -40.78 -36.73
CA GLY A 270 -26.64 -40.05 -35.62
C GLY A 270 -25.42 -40.74 -34.99
N ASP A 271 -24.85 -41.74 -35.66
CA ASP A 271 -23.62 -42.40 -35.20
C ASP A 271 -22.42 -41.46 -35.37
N ILE A 272 -21.45 -41.57 -34.46
CA ILE A 272 -20.18 -40.86 -34.57
C ILE A 272 -19.31 -41.63 -35.58
N LEU A 273 -19.03 -41.01 -36.72
CA LEU A 273 -18.23 -41.60 -37.80
C LEU A 273 -16.73 -41.49 -37.52
N SER A 274 -16.31 -40.40 -36.88
CA SER A 274 -14.93 -40.18 -36.44
C SER A 274 -14.88 -39.09 -35.37
N GLU A 275 -13.93 -39.21 -34.45
CA GLU A 275 -13.70 -38.24 -33.37
C GLU A 275 -12.19 -37.97 -33.23
N VAL A 276 -11.82 -36.70 -33.23
CA VAL A 276 -10.43 -36.25 -33.09
C VAL A 276 -10.33 -35.28 -31.92
N VAL A 277 -9.66 -35.71 -30.84
CA VAL A 277 -9.40 -34.85 -29.68
C VAL A 277 -8.25 -33.90 -29.99
N TYR A 278 -8.42 -32.61 -29.67
CA TYR A 278 -7.40 -31.61 -29.93
C TYR A 278 -6.19 -31.78 -29.00
N PRO A 279 -4.95 -31.55 -29.51
CA PRO A 279 -3.77 -31.49 -28.66
C PRO A 279 -3.92 -30.44 -27.57
N LYS A 280 -3.36 -30.70 -26.38
CA LYS A 280 -3.39 -29.75 -25.24
C LYS A 280 -2.85 -28.36 -25.60
N ALA A 281 -1.90 -28.29 -26.54
CA ALA A 281 -1.36 -27.03 -27.04
C ALA A 281 -2.42 -26.13 -27.71
N VAL A 282 -3.36 -26.72 -28.44
CA VAL A 282 -4.50 -25.99 -29.05
C VAL A 282 -5.40 -25.42 -27.95
N VAL A 283 -5.76 -26.25 -26.97
CA VAL A 283 -6.60 -25.85 -25.83
C VAL A 283 -5.95 -24.72 -25.03
N TYR A 284 -4.65 -24.84 -24.72
CA TYR A 284 -3.91 -23.79 -24.01
C TYR A 284 -3.71 -22.53 -24.85
N SER A 285 -3.58 -22.63 -26.17
CA SER A 285 -3.54 -21.46 -27.06
C SER A 285 -4.85 -20.68 -27.02
N ASN A 286 -5.99 -21.38 -27.08
CA ASN A 286 -7.31 -20.78 -26.94
C ASN A 286 -7.52 -20.15 -25.56
N LEU A 287 -7.17 -20.86 -24.49
CA LEU A 287 -7.23 -20.32 -23.13
C LEU A 287 -6.34 -19.07 -22.97
N SER A 288 -5.13 -19.12 -23.51
CA SER A 288 -4.19 -18.00 -23.50
C SER A 288 -4.78 -16.79 -24.23
N LEU A 289 -5.38 -17.01 -25.41
CA LEU A 289 -6.05 -15.97 -26.17
C LEU A 289 -7.21 -15.34 -25.40
N ASP A 290 -8.03 -16.15 -24.74
CA ASP A 290 -9.16 -15.69 -23.92
C ASP A 290 -8.68 -14.86 -22.71
N LEU A 291 -7.65 -15.34 -22.01
CA LEU A 291 -7.07 -14.67 -20.86
C LEU A 291 -6.33 -13.38 -21.24
N HIS A 292 -5.71 -13.32 -22.43
CA HIS A 292 -4.98 -12.15 -22.90
C HIS A 292 -5.88 -11.04 -23.43
N THR A 293 -6.95 -11.42 -24.15
CA THR A 293 -7.83 -10.45 -24.83
C THR A 293 -9.04 -10.04 -24.01
N GLY A 294 -9.46 -10.87 -23.04
CA GLY A 294 -10.68 -10.61 -22.29
C GLY A 294 -11.98 -10.83 -23.08
N ARG A 295 -11.90 -11.43 -24.28
CA ARG A 295 -13.05 -11.58 -25.19
C ARG A 295 -14.25 -12.35 -24.61
N THR A 296 -14.03 -13.17 -23.57
CA THR A 296 -15.08 -13.97 -22.94
C THR A 296 -15.82 -13.21 -21.81
N SER A 297 -15.23 -12.16 -21.23
CA SER A 297 -15.77 -11.49 -20.03
C SER A 297 -15.41 -10.01 -19.98
N ILE A 298 -16.45 -9.15 -19.95
CA ILE A 298 -16.31 -7.69 -19.78
C ILE A 298 -15.55 -7.36 -18.49
N VAL A 299 -15.87 -8.05 -17.39
CA VAL A 299 -15.21 -7.81 -16.10
C VAL A 299 -13.71 -8.12 -16.22
N TRP A 300 -13.37 -9.22 -16.89
CA TRP A 300 -11.97 -9.57 -17.11
C TRP A 300 -11.27 -8.56 -18.04
N ALA A 301 -11.91 -8.13 -19.12
CA ALA A 301 -11.39 -7.09 -20.01
C ALA A 301 -11.10 -5.77 -19.26
N LEU A 302 -11.98 -5.33 -18.37
CA LEU A 302 -11.75 -4.16 -17.51
C LEU A 302 -10.56 -4.36 -16.54
N VAL A 303 -10.42 -5.57 -15.97
CA VAL A 303 -9.26 -5.91 -15.13
C VAL A 303 -7.96 -5.83 -15.93
N LEU A 304 -7.95 -6.32 -17.18
CA LEU A 304 -6.81 -6.22 -18.09
C LEU A 304 -6.48 -4.76 -18.43
N ALA A 305 -7.48 -3.92 -18.69
CA ALA A 305 -7.29 -2.49 -18.96
C ALA A 305 -6.63 -1.77 -17.77
N VAL A 306 -7.11 -2.02 -16.55
CA VAL A 306 -6.52 -1.47 -15.31
C VAL A 306 -5.10 -2.01 -15.09
N ALA A 307 -4.85 -3.28 -15.38
CA ALA A 307 -3.53 -3.87 -15.27
C ALA A 307 -2.53 -3.23 -16.25
N ALA A 308 -2.94 -3.02 -17.51
CA ALA A 308 -2.14 -2.33 -18.52
C ALA A 308 -1.85 -0.87 -18.13
N ALA A 309 -2.84 -0.15 -17.59
CA ALA A 309 -2.62 1.20 -17.05
C ALA A 309 -1.62 1.22 -15.88
N ASN A 310 -1.64 0.21 -15.01
CA ASN A 310 -0.66 0.08 -13.93
C ASN A 310 0.78 -0.15 -14.45
N ILE A 311 0.95 -0.84 -15.58
CA ILE A 311 2.28 -1.01 -16.21
C ILE A 311 2.88 0.36 -16.57
N LEU A 312 2.08 1.27 -17.15
CA LEU A 312 2.52 2.66 -17.44
C LEU A 312 2.96 3.38 -16.15
N PHE A 313 2.20 3.22 -15.07
CA PHE A 313 2.57 3.79 -13.78
C PHE A 313 3.86 3.17 -13.22
N PHE A 314 4.10 1.86 -13.38
CA PHE A 314 5.33 1.21 -12.94
C PHE A 314 6.56 1.70 -13.72
N ILE A 315 6.42 1.95 -15.02
CA ILE A 315 7.47 2.58 -15.82
C ILE A 315 7.82 3.95 -15.24
N TYR A 316 6.82 4.84 -15.09
CA TYR A 316 7.01 6.17 -14.49
C TYR A 316 7.66 6.10 -13.11
N SER A 317 7.08 5.32 -12.20
CA SER A 317 7.55 5.25 -10.81
C SER A 317 8.92 4.60 -10.70
N GLY A 318 9.25 3.62 -11.57
CA GLY A 318 10.58 3.02 -11.67
C GLY A 318 11.66 4.05 -12.05
N PHE A 319 11.39 4.88 -13.05
CA PHE A 319 12.29 5.99 -13.42
C PHE A 319 12.40 7.03 -12.30
N ALA A 320 11.29 7.43 -11.69
CA ALA A 320 11.30 8.40 -10.59
C ALA A 320 12.15 7.92 -9.40
N ILE A 321 12.04 6.64 -9.03
CA ILE A 321 12.86 6.03 -7.98
C ILE A 321 14.34 6.00 -8.37
N THR A 322 14.65 5.66 -9.62
CA THR A 322 16.03 5.53 -10.12
C THR A 322 16.74 6.88 -10.23
N LEU A 323 16.07 7.89 -10.80
CA LEU A 323 16.61 9.25 -10.92
C LEU A 323 16.89 9.86 -9.54
N LYS A 324 15.96 9.68 -8.59
CA LYS A 324 16.13 10.12 -7.21
C LYS A 324 17.34 9.47 -6.54
N ARG A 325 17.64 8.21 -6.84
CA ARG A 325 18.84 7.53 -6.34
C ARG A 325 20.12 8.09 -6.96
N ARG A 326 20.15 8.34 -8.27
CA ARG A 326 21.31 8.91 -8.97
C ARG A 326 21.68 10.31 -8.46
N ALA A 327 20.70 11.14 -8.12
CA ALA A 327 20.92 12.48 -7.57
C ALA A 327 21.67 12.48 -6.21
N ASN A 328 21.72 11.34 -5.52
CA ASN A 328 22.40 11.23 -4.23
C ASN A 328 23.89 10.87 -4.32
N ARG A 329 24.48 10.82 -5.53
CA ARG A 329 25.93 10.62 -5.70
C ARG A 329 26.69 11.72 -4.95
N VAL A 330 27.71 11.35 -4.20
CA VAL A 330 28.51 12.26 -3.37
C VAL A 330 29.86 12.47 -4.04
N ASP A 331 30.30 13.71 -4.07
CA ASP A 331 31.63 14.09 -4.56
C ASP A 331 32.56 14.33 -3.37
N ASN A 332 33.76 13.76 -3.42
CA ASN A 332 34.73 13.80 -2.33
C ASN A 332 35.94 14.64 -2.75
N LYS A 333 36.18 15.75 -2.03
CA LYS A 333 37.35 16.60 -2.29
C LYS A 333 38.68 15.93 -1.88
N PHE A 334 38.65 15.14 -0.82
CA PHE A 334 39.82 14.43 -0.27
C PHE A 334 39.66 12.92 -0.45
N LYS A 335 40.77 12.19 -0.50
CA LYS A 335 40.79 10.72 -0.52
C LYS A 335 40.58 10.14 0.87
N ALA A 336 40.12 8.89 0.91
CA ALA A 336 39.89 8.15 2.16
C ALA A 336 41.12 8.05 3.08
N ASN A 337 42.32 7.93 2.50
CA ASN A 337 43.57 7.73 3.25
C ASN A 337 44.16 9.01 3.85
N GLU A 338 43.69 10.19 3.43
CA GLU A 338 44.18 11.48 3.91
C GLU A 338 43.17 12.24 4.80
N SER A 339 42.00 11.65 4.99
CA SER A 339 40.86 12.26 5.67
C SER A 339 40.83 11.91 7.15
N ASN A 340 40.64 12.93 8.00
CA ASN A 340 40.56 12.76 9.45
C ASN A 340 39.13 12.52 9.96
N VAL A 341 38.10 12.91 9.19
CA VAL A 341 36.70 12.61 9.50
C VAL A 341 36.07 11.75 8.41
N ILE A 342 35.68 10.53 8.76
CA ILE A 342 35.04 9.58 7.84
C ILE A 342 33.54 9.50 8.14
N ILE A 343 32.72 9.69 7.12
CA ILE A 343 31.26 9.58 7.19
C ILE A 343 30.82 8.34 6.41
N LEU A 344 30.22 7.37 7.10
CA LEU A 344 29.68 6.15 6.52
C LEU A 344 28.16 6.22 6.44
N ILE A 345 27.61 5.99 5.26
CA ILE A 345 26.16 6.10 5.01
C ILE A 345 25.52 4.74 4.76
N GLY A 346 24.45 4.46 5.50
CA GLY A 346 23.46 3.44 5.16
C GLY A 346 22.15 4.11 4.73
N SER A 347 21.74 3.96 3.47
CA SER A 347 20.47 4.53 3.01
C SER A 347 19.87 3.72 1.87
N GLU A 348 18.59 3.41 1.99
CA GLU A 348 17.90 2.56 1.03
C GLU A 348 17.32 3.33 -0.16
N ASN A 349 16.76 4.52 0.12
CA ASN A 349 16.11 5.39 -0.84
C ASN A 349 16.84 6.74 -1.00
N GLY A 350 18.03 6.85 -0.41
CA GLY A 350 18.87 8.04 -0.50
C GLY A 350 18.45 9.21 0.41
N SER A 351 17.39 9.08 1.20
CA SER A 351 16.91 10.16 2.06
C SER A 351 17.93 10.59 3.12
N THR A 352 18.71 9.65 3.63
CA THR A 352 19.78 9.88 4.61
C THR A 352 20.97 10.65 4.03
N TYR A 353 21.19 10.57 2.71
CA TYR A 353 22.35 11.22 2.07
C TYR A 353 22.31 12.74 2.23
N ARG A 354 21.12 13.35 2.30
CA ARG A 354 21.00 14.80 2.48
C ARG A 354 21.62 15.26 3.81
N PHE A 355 21.36 14.54 4.89
CA PHE A 355 21.92 14.83 6.21
C PHE A 355 23.43 14.60 6.22
N ALA A 356 23.88 13.47 5.69
CA ALA A 356 25.30 13.17 5.61
C ALA A 356 26.09 14.16 4.74
N LYS A 357 25.52 14.60 3.61
CA LYS A 357 26.11 15.65 2.76
C LYS A 357 26.19 16.99 3.49
N ALA A 358 25.18 17.35 4.27
CA ALA A 358 25.22 18.59 5.05
C ALA A 358 26.33 18.57 6.10
N VAL A 359 26.49 17.45 6.83
CA VAL A 359 27.61 17.26 7.78
C VAL A 359 28.94 17.36 7.05
N HIS A 360 29.09 16.62 5.94
CA HIS A 360 30.30 16.62 5.12
C HIS A 360 30.70 18.02 4.66
N GLN A 361 29.74 18.79 4.12
CA GLN A 361 29.98 20.15 3.65
C GLN A 361 30.38 21.10 4.78
N GLN A 362 29.80 20.97 5.97
CA GLN A 362 30.18 21.81 7.11
C GLN A 362 31.60 21.51 7.59
N LEU A 363 31.97 20.23 7.69
CA LEU A 363 33.33 19.83 8.05
C LEU A 363 34.36 20.36 7.03
N LEU A 364 34.07 20.26 5.73
CA LEU A 364 34.92 20.84 4.69
C LEU A 364 35.07 22.36 4.80
N LYS A 365 33.98 23.08 5.15
CA LYS A 365 34.02 24.54 5.37
C LYS A 365 34.90 24.94 6.55
N GLN A 366 35.01 24.06 7.55
CA GLN A 366 35.88 24.26 8.72
C GLN A 366 37.31 23.79 8.49
N GLY A 367 37.68 23.48 7.24
CA GLY A 367 39.02 23.05 6.89
C GLY A 367 39.34 21.60 7.26
N GLN A 368 38.37 20.83 7.76
CA GLN A 368 38.56 19.42 8.06
C GLN A 368 38.61 18.59 6.78
N ARG A 369 39.46 17.57 6.76
CA ARG A 369 39.54 16.62 5.64
C ARG A 369 38.48 15.55 5.85
N SER A 370 37.27 15.85 5.41
CA SER A 370 36.15 14.91 5.48
C SER A 370 36.09 14.02 4.24
N PHE A 371 35.77 12.74 4.42
CA PHE A 371 35.46 11.79 3.37
C PHE A 371 34.14 11.08 3.65
N ILE A 372 33.31 10.92 2.64
CA ILE A 372 31.95 10.38 2.74
C ILE A 372 31.79 9.19 1.79
N THR A 373 31.38 8.05 2.31
CA THR A 373 31.20 6.81 1.54
C THR A 373 30.08 5.93 2.10
N GLU A 374 29.75 4.86 1.39
CA GLU A 374 28.74 3.88 1.81
C GLU A 374 29.33 2.90 2.83
N LEU A 375 28.49 2.39 3.73
CA LEU A 375 28.88 1.36 4.70
C LEU A 375 29.48 0.10 4.03
N ASN A 376 28.98 -0.28 2.85
CA ASN A 376 29.53 -1.39 2.05
C ASN A 376 30.91 -1.12 1.41
N ASN A 377 31.42 0.10 1.48
CA ASN A 377 32.75 0.47 1.00
C ASN A 377 33.72 0.69 2.16
N TYR A 378 33.38 0.21 3.36
CA TYR A 378 34.25 0.26 4.52
C TYR A 378 35.60 -0.40 4.23
N THR A 379 36.68 0.27 4.64
CA THR A 379 38.07 -0.13 4.44
C THR A 379 38.93 0.45 5.57
N ILE A 380 40.24 0.30 5.50
CA ILE A 380 41.19 0.92 6.42
C ILE A 380 41.29 2.43 6.13
N PHE A 381 41.20 3.24 7.18
CA PHE A 381 41.27 4.71 7.12
C PHE A 381 42.42 5.20 8.01
N PRO A 382 43.68 5.24 7.51
CA PRO A 382 44.87 5.41 8.36
C PRO A 382 44.95 6.73 9.15
N LYS A 383 44.33 7.81 8.64
CA LYS A 383 44.33 9.14 9.29
C LYS A 383 43.03 9.48 10.01
N ALA A 384 42.08 8.55 10.08
CA ALA A 384 40.78 8.82 10.67
C ALA A 384 40.89 8.98 12.20
N GLU A 385 40.39 10.12 12.69
CA GLU A 385 40.23 10.45 14.11
C GLU A 385 38.75 10.31 14.52
N HIS A 386 37.83 10.62 13.60
CA HIS A 386 36.39 10.53 13.80
C HIS A 386 35.70 9.66 12.75
N LEU A 387 34.82 8.77 13.21
CA LEU A 387 33.97 7.91 12.38
C LEU A 387 32.49 8.19 12.66
N ILE A 388 31.81 8.88 11.73
CA ILE A 388 30.39 9.21 11.84
C ILE A 388 29.59 8.24 11.00
N ILE A 389 28.74 7.44 11.63
CA ILE A 389 27.84 6.52 10.91
C ILE A 389 26.44 7.11 10.88
N ILE A 390 25.91 7.29 9.67
CA ILE A 390 24.59 7.83 9.43
C ILE A 390 23.79 6.79 8.65
N THR A 391 22.90 6.07 9.33
CA THR A 391 22.27 4.88 8.75
C THR A 391 20.76 4.88 8.93
N ALA A 392 20.03 4.53 7.87
CA ALA A 392 18.61 4.26 7.94
C ALA A 392 18.36 2.78 8.31
N THR A 393 17.21 2.51 8.91
CA THR A 393 16.70 1.15 9.08
C THR A 393 15.66 0.84 8.00
N TYR A 394 15.71 -0.35 7.40
CA TYR A 394 14.80 -0.74 6.31
C TYR A 394 13.96 -1.97 6.64
N GLY A 395 12.70 -1.97 6.18
CA GLY A 395 11.78 -3.08 6.41
C GLY A 395 11.47 -3.26 7.90
N LEU A 396 11.71 -4.46 8.44
CA LEU A 396 11.44 -4.80 9.84
C LEU A 396 12.72 -4.71 10.70
N GLY A 397 13.56 -3.69 10.51
CA GLY A 397 14.82 -3.59 11.26
C GLY A 397 16.09 -4.01 10.50
N ASN A 398 16.04 -4.23 9.18
CA ASN A 398 17.20 -4.66 8.39
C ASN A 398 18.15 -3.51 8.03
N ALA A 399 19.38 -3.89 7.71
CA ALA A 399 20.34 -3.07 6.99
C ALA A 399 19.79 -2.56 5.64
N PRO A 400 20.06 -1.30 5.27
CA PRO A 400 19.96 -0.85 3.89
C PRO A 400 20.84 -1.68 2.96
N THR A 401 20.47 -1.72 1.68
CA THR A 401 21.20 -2.47 0.65
C THR A 401 22.68 -2.05 0.56
N ASN A 402 22.96 -0.75 0.74
CA ASN A 402 24.32 -0.20 0.73
C ASN A 402 25.07 -0.36 2.08
N ALA A 403 24.53 -1.12 3.02
CA ALA A 403 25.12 -1.39 4.34
C ALA A 403 25.19 -2.88 4.71
N ALA A 404 24.58 -3.78 3.92
CA ALA A 404 24.47 -5.21 4.23
C ALA A 404 25.81 -5.96 4.41
N LYS A 405 26.93 -5.43 3.87
CA LYS A 405 28.27 -6.05 3.98
C LYS A 405 29.09 -5.50 5.13
N PHE A 406 28.60 -4.48 5.82
CA PHE A 406 29.38 -3.71 6.78
C PHE A 406 30.01 -4.57 7.87
N PHE A 407 29.23 -5.45 8.51
CA PHE A 407 29.74 -6.31 9.59
C PHE A 407 30.88 -7.23 9.14
N ASN A 408 30.80 -7.78 7.93
CA ASN A 408 31.87 -8.61 7.37
C ASN A 408 33.11 -7.79 7.03
N LEU A 409 32.93 -6.57 6.53
CA LEU A 409 34.04 -5.67 6.23
C LEU A 409 34.73 -5.16 7.51
N LEU A 410 33.97 -4.88 8.57
CA LEU A 410 34.51 -4.45 9.85
C LEU A 410 35.44 -5.53 10.45
N LYS A 411 35.01 -6.81 10.40
CA LYS A 411 35.84 -7.95 10.82
C LYS A 411 37.10 -8.10 9.97
N LYS A 412 36.98 -7.85 8.66
CA LYS A 412 38.08 -8.04 7.70
C LYS A 412 39.13 -6.92 7.76
N TYR A 413 38.72 -5.69 8.08
CA TYR A 413 39.55 -4.50 8.03
C TYR A 413 39.52 -3.72 9.37
N PRO A 414 40.05 -4.30 10.46
CA PRO A 414 40.19 -3.56 11.72
C PRO A 414 41.14 -2.36 11.54
N GLN A 415 40.90 -1.28 12.30
CA GLN A 415 41.71 -0.06 12.21
C GLN A 415 42.95 -0.19 13.10
N GLY A 416 44.06 0.43 12.67
CA GLY A 416 45.34 0.38 13.38
C GLY A 416 45.50 1.42 14.48
N GLN A 417 44.55 2.35 14.60
CA GLN A 417 44.59 3.46 15.55
C GLN A 417 43.24 3.64 16.24
N ASN A 418 43.24 4.32 17.39
CA ASN A 418 42.00 4.64 18.09
C ASN A 418 41.19 5.67 17.31
N ILE A 419 39.90 5.39 17.11
CA ILE A 419 38.98 6.28 16.40
C ILE A 419 37.74 6.53 17.25
N ASN A 420 37.38 7.81 17.40
CA ASN A 420 36.14 8.20 18.06
C ASN A 420 34.96 8.00 17.10
N TYR A 421 34.01 7.14 17.44
CA TYR A 421 32.86 6.86 16.60
C TYR A 421 31.54 7.37 17.18
N SER A 422 30.58 7.64 16.29
CA SER A 422 29.20 7.99 16.65
C SER A 422 28.24 7.37 15.66
N VAL A 423 27.06 6.98 16.12
CA VAL A 423 26.02 6.36 15.29
C VAL A 423 24.75 7.17 15.36
N LEU A 424 24.28 7.62 14.20
CA LEU A 424 23.02 8.32 13.99
C LEU A 424 22.08 7.42 13.18
N GLY A 425 21.03 6.94 13.83
CA GLY A 425 20.00 6.09 13.24
C GLY A 425 18.82 6.89 12.71
N PHE A 426 18.41 6.64 11.47
CA PHE A 426 17.16 7.15 10.91
C PHE A 426 16.13 6.02 10.87
N GLY A 427 14.95 6.27 11.44
CA GLY A 427 13.87 5.30 11.52
C GLY A 427 12.51 5.98 11.48
N SER A 428 11.48 5.19 11.71
CA SER A 428 10.12 5.71 11.91
C SER A 428 9.45 4.89 13.01
N HIS A 429 8.82 5.55 13.97
CA HIS A 429 8.01 4.89 15.01
C HIS A 429 6.82 4.12 14.44
N ALA A 430 6.52 4.29 13.15
CA ALA A 430 5.55 3.46 12.44
C ALA A 430 5.99 1.98 12.30
N TYR A 431 7.26 1.66 12.57
CA TYR A 431 7.79 0.30 12.56
C TYR A 431 8.15 -0.15 14.00
N PRO A 432 7.91 -1.43 14.36
CA PRO A 432 8.23 -1.94 15.70
C PRO A 432 9.72 -1.83 16.04
N ASP A 433 10.58 -2.12 15.07
CA ASP A 433 12.03 -2.17 15.22
C ASP A 433 12.66 -0.80 14.90
N PHE A 434 12.27 0.23 15.66
CA PHE A 434 12.71 1.61 15.44
C PHE A 434 14.24 1.75 15.55
N CYS A 435 14.88 2.21 14.46
CA CYS A 435 16.34 2.40 14.37
C CYS A 435 17.19 1.17 14.68
N GLN A 436 16.62 -0.04 14.66
CA GLN A 436 17.27 -1.28 15.09
C GLN A 436 18.66 -1.49 14.48
N PHE A 437 18.82 -1.25 13.17
CA PHE A 437 20.10 -1.46 12.50
C PHE A 437 21.21 -0.51 12.99
N ALA A 438 20.86 0.69 13.46
CA ALA A 438 21.81 1.62 14.07
C ALA A 438 22.33 1.09 15.41
N PHE A 439 21.44 0.52 16.23
CA PHE A 439 21.82 -0.12 17.49
C PHE A 439 22.71 -1.36 17.26
N GLU A 440 22.41 -2.17 16.24
CA GLU A 440 23.25 -3.30 15.85
C GLU A 440 24.66 -2.85 15.43
N ILE A 441 24.77 -1.77 14.65
CA ILE A 441 26.07 -1.18 14.29
C ILE A 441 26.83 -0.73 15.53
N ASN A 442 26.17 -0.04 16.46
CA ASN A 442 26.80 0.43 17.68
C ASN A 442 27.35 -0.73 18.53
N ASN A 443 26.54 -1.77 18.75
CA ASN A 443 26.95 -2.96 19.50
C ASN A 443 28.13 -3.68 18.83
N PHE A 444 28.17 -3.71 17.49
CA PHE A 444 29.25 -4.37 16.77
C PHE A 444 30.56 -3.57 16.78
N LEU A 445 30.46 -2.23 16.82
CA LEU A 445 31.60 -1.32 16.98
C LEU A 445 32.14 -1.31 18.40
N SER A 446 31.29 -1.36 19.42
CA SER A 446 31.74 -1.40 20.82
C SER A 446 32.56 -2.64 21.18
N GLN A 447 32.48 -3.69 20.36
CA GLN A 447 33.31 -4.90 20.48
C GLN A 447 34.72 -4.72 19.87
N GLN A 448 35.00 -3.62 19.18
CA GLN A 448 36.30 -3.35 18.55
C GLN A 448 37.19 -2.59 19.52
N THR A 449 38.43 -3.07 19.71
CA THR A 449 39.40 -2.44 20.62
C THR A 449 39.83 -1.03 20.19
N TRP A 450 39.77 -0.73 18.89
CA TRP A 450 40.14 0.57 18.32
C TRP A 450 39.00 1.59 18.33
N ALA A 451 37.75 1.17 18.53
CA ALA A 451 36.58 2.03 18.38
C ALA A 451 36.14 2.60 19.74
N LYS A 452 36.30 3.91 19.93
CA LYS A 452 35.88 4.60 21.16
C LYS A 452 34.55 5.31 20.94
N PRO A 453 33.50 5.03 21.72
CA PRO A 453 32.23 5.73 21.58
C PRO A 453 32.40 7.20 22.01
N LEU A 454 32.02 8.13 21.13
CA LEU A 454 32.07 9.58 21.42
C LEU A 454 30.79 10.05 22.12
N ILE A 455 29.64 9.57 21.64
CA ILE A 455 28.30 9.85 22.17
C ILE A 455 27.43 8.61 22.01
N ASP A 456 26.37 8.53 22.81
CA ASP A 456 25.35 7.50 22.66
C ASP A 456 24.64 7.57 21.31
N VAL A 457 24.09 6.42 20.89
CA VAL A 457 23.33 6.31 19.64
C VAL A 457 22.16 7.29 19.66
N HIS A 458 22.13 8.20 18.69
CA HIS A 458 21.00 9.08 18.49
C HIS A 458 20.07 8.52 17.42
N THR A 459 18.77 8.72 17.63
CA THR A 459 17.73 8.29 16.70
C THR A 459 16.97 9.48 16.15
N VAL A 460 16.68 9.44 14.85
CA VAL A 460 15.90 10.45 14.12
C VAL A 460 14.65 9.79 13.54
N ASN A 461 13.50 10.17 14.07
CA ASN A 461 12.19 9.74 13.60
C ASN A 461 11.77 10.54 12.35
N ASP A 462 11.37 9.83 11.29
CA ASP A 462 10.78 10.37 10.06
C ASP A 462 11.56 11.49 9.36
N ARG A 463 12.88 11.55 9.59
CA ARG A 463 13.79 12.60 9.09
C ARG A 463 13.55 13.97 9.73
N SER A 464 13.17 13.99 11.01
CA SER A 464 13.01 15.18 11.84
C SER A 464 14.31 16.03 11.83
N PRO A 465 14.29 17.27 11.31
CA PRO A 465 15.42 18.18 11.40
C PRO A 465 15.80 18.53 12.84
N GLN A 466 14.81 18.58 13.75
CA GLN A 466 15.02 18.91 15.16
C GLN A 466 15.79 17.81 15.89
N GLU A 467 15.41 16.54 15.68
CA GLU A 467 16.14 15.41 16.29
C GLU A 467 17.56 15.28 15.70
N PHE A 468 17.73 15.64 14.43
CA PHE A 468 19.05 15.75 13.82
C PHE A 468 19.88 16.89 14.42
N GLU A 469 19.27 18.05 14.71
CA GLU A 469 19.93 19.18 15.38
C GLU A 469 20.41 18.80 16.79
N LEU A 470 19.59 18.09 17.57
CA LEU A 470 20.00 17.59 18.89
C LEU A 470 21.24 16.71 18.82
N TRP A 471 21.29 15.79 17.86
CA TRP A 471 22.48 14.98 17.62
C TRP A 471 23.68 15.85 17.22
N ALA A 472 23.49 16.82 16.32
CA ALA A 472 24.56 17.67 15.82
C ALA A 472 25.17 18.51 16.96
N GLU A 473 24.34 19.07 17.84
CA GLU A 473 24.76 19.80 19.03
C GLU A 473 25.54 18.91 20.00
N ALA A 474 25.01 17.74 20.34
CA ALA A 474 25.66 16.79 21.23
C ALA A 474 27.01 16.31 20.67
N TRP A 475 27.06 16.00 19.38
CA TRP A 475 28.28 15.58 18.70
C TRP A 475 29.32 16.71 18.68
N SER A 476 28.91 17.95 18.40
CA SER A 476 29.80 19.11 18.37
C SER A 476 30.41 19.46 19.72
N GLN A 477 29.63 19.32 20.80
CA GLN A 477 30.14 19.54 22.15
C GLN A 477 31.27 18.56 22.51
N GLN A 478 31.16 17.30 22.08
CA GLN A 478 32.14 16.26 22.41
C GLN A 478 33.33 16.21 21.45
N SER A 479 33.13 16.50 20.16
CA SER A 479 34.21 16.46 19.16
C SER A 479 35.03 17.75 19.11
N GLY A 480 34.49 18.88 19.59
CA GLY A 480 35.08 20.20 19.40
C GLY A 480 34.92 20.75 17.96
N LEU A 481 34.22 20.02 17.09
CA LEU A 481 33.97 20.41 15.70
C LEU A 481 32.50 20.80 15.52
N ILE A 482 32.23 21.97 14.95
CA ILE A 482 30.88 22.52 14.89
C ILE A 482 30.10 21.86 13.72
N ILE A 483 28.90 21.35 13.94
CA ILE A 483 27.98 20.91 12.89
C ILE A 483 26.74 21.77 13.02
N GLU A 484 26.67 22.83 12.23
CA GLU A 484 25.44 23.62 12.13
C GLU A 484 24.48 22.94 11.15
N ALA A 485 23.22 22.72 11.57
CA ALA A 485 22.18 22.36 10.64
C ALA A 485 22.05 23.46 9.56
N SER A 486 22.37 23.08 8.32
CA SER A 486 22.37 24.00 7.17
C SER A 486 20.97 24.58 6.94
N ALA A 487 20.90 25.82 6.43
CA ALA A 487 19.64 26.47 6.05
C ALA A 487 18.80 25.58 5.10
N ASP A 488 19.48 24.79 4.27
CA ASP A 488 18.85 23.80 3.40
C ASP A 488 18.16 22.69 4.19
N LEU A 489 18.77 22.11 5.23
CA LEU A 489 18.12 21.13 6.11
C LEU A 489 16.98 21.76 6.93
N LYS A 490 17.11 23.06 7.23
CA LYS A 490 16.13 23.88 7.95
C LYS A 490 14.94 24.31 7.11
N MET A 491 14.89 24.06 5.79
CA MET A 491 13.71 24.43 4.98
C MET A 491 12.48 23.71 5.57
N PRO A 492 11.60 24.44 6.28
CA PRO A 492 10.40 23.84 6.80
C PRO A 492 9.56 23.49 5.58
N GLN A 493 8.83 22.38 5.61
CA GLN A 493 7.58 22.39 4.87
C GLN A 493 6.84 23.65 5.36
N LYS A 494 6.59 24.64 4.49
CA LYS A 494 5.71 25.76 4.83
C LYS A 494 4.38 25.15 5.24
N HIS A 495 4.20 24.94 6.53
CA HIS A 495 3.01 24.35 7.06
C HIS A 495 1.89 25.34 6.80
N LYS A 496 0.84 24.92 6.07
CA LYS A 496 -0.32 25.76 5.85
C LYS A 496 -1.01 25.99 7.19
N LEU A 497 -0.69 27.11 7.83
CA LEU A 497 -1.36 27.57 9.05
C LEU A 497 -2.80 27.93 8.72
N LYS A 498 -3.68 27.73 9.70
CA LYS A 498 -5.09 28.03 9.61
C LYS A 498 -5.45 29.07 10.66
N SER A 499 -6.41 29.92 10.30
CA SER A 499 -6.89 30.96 11.19
C SER A 499 -7.95 30.42 12.16
N PHE A 500 -7.77 30.71 13.44
CA PHE A 500 -8.68 30.43 14.53
C PHE A 500 -9.06 31.75 15.21
N THR A 501 -10.28 31.85 15.71
CA THR A 501 -10.78 33.03 16.44
C THR A 501 -11.01 32.66 17.89
N VAL A 502 -10.49 33.45 18.81
CA VAL A 502 -10.62 33.22 20.26
C VAL A 502 -12.05 33.52 20.67
N SER A 503 -12.76 32.53 21.23
CA SER A 503 -14.13 32.67 21.73
C SER A 503 -14.16 32.94 23.23
N SER A 504 -13.24 32.36 24.01
CA SER A 504 -13.08 32.65 25.43
C SER A 504 -11.62 32.48 25.87
N ASN A 505 -11.20 33.26 26.85
CA ASN A 505 -9.91 33.10 27.54
C ASN A 505 -10.10 33.42 29.03
N THR A 506 -9.77 32.50 29.92
CA THR A 506 -9.94 32.66 31.38
C THR A 506 -8.67 33.16 32.10
N ALA A 507 -7.66 33.62 31.36
CA ALA A 507 -6.38 34.08 31.88
C ALA A 507 -6.46 35.12 33.02
N THR A 508 -7.49 35.96 33.03
CA THR A 508 -7.63 37.08 33.98
C THR A 508 -8.28 36.70 35.34
N GLY A 509 -8.51 35.42 35.63
CA GLY A 509 -9.28 35.00 36.81
C GLY A 509 -8.74 33.81 37.61
N THR A 510 -7.48 33.41 37.45
CA THR A 510 -6.97 32.15 38.03
C THR A 510 -5.73 32.34 38.90
N GLU A 511 -5.86 32.09 40.21
CA GLU A 511 -4.77 32.21 41.19
C GLU A 511 -3.65 31.16 41.00
N ASP A 512 -3.97 29.98 40.47
CA ASP A 512 -3.01 28.88 40.29
C ASP A 512 -2.19 28.96 38.98
N GLY A 513 -2.43 29.99 38.19
CA GLY A 513 -1.80 30.20 36.87
C GLY A 513 -2.28 29.25 35.78
N ALA A 514 -3.29 28.41 36.00
CA ALA A 514 -3.88 27.55 34.97
C ALA A 514 -5.14 28.19 34.38
N PHE A 515 -5.21 28.33 33.06
CA PHE A 515 -6.30 28.98 32.34
C PHE A 515 -6.75 28.15 31.14
N SER A 516 -7.96 28.42 30.64
CA SER A 516 -8.52 27.77 29.47
C SER A 516 -8.72 28.76 28.32
N VAL A 517 -8.44 28.31 27.10
CA VAL A 517 -8.65 29.07 25.86
C VAL A 517 -9.58 28.29 24.96
N ARG A 518 -10.66 28.91 24.49
CA ARG A 518 -11.55 28.34 23.47
C ARG A 518 -11.34 29.03 22.13
N LEU A 519 -11.33 28.23 21.07
CA LEU A 519 -11.03 28.65 19.71
C LEU A 519 -12.12 28.15 18.76
N LYS A 520 -12.70 29.09 18.01
CA LYS A 520 -13.59 28.83 16.88
C LYS A 520 -12.81 28.74 15.58
N THR A 521 -13.29 27.89 14.69
CA THR A 521 -12.76 27.76 13.32
C THR A 521 -13.89 27.83 12.30
N LYS A 522 -13.63 28.38 11.11
CA LYS A 522 -14.63 28.37 10.01
C LYS A 522 -14.83 26.91 9.55
N ARG A 523 -16.11 26.50 9.40
CA ARG A 523 -16.63 25.13 9.15
C ARG A 523 -15.72 24.22 8.29
N LEU A 524 -15.73 22.91 8.63
CA LEU A 524 -15.11 21.73 7.96
C LEU A 524 -13.69 21.31 8.35
N GLN A 525 -13.12 21.80 9.45
CA GLN A 525 -11.91 21.16 9.97
C GLN A 525 -12.29 19.91 10.76
N LYS A 526 -11.95 18.73 10.24
CA LYS A 526 -11.99 17.48 11.01
C LYS A 526 -10.96 17.62 12.13
N VAL A 527 -11.40 17.91 13.35
CA VAL A 527 -10.57 17.91 14.56
C VAL A 527 -11.28 17.03 15.57
N THR A 528 -10.52 16.16 16.25
CA THR A 528 -11.06 15.23 17.25
C THR A 528 -10.32 15.44 18.56
N SER A 529 -11.00 15.23 19.69
CA SER A 529 -10.35 15.31 20.99
C SER A 529 -9.20 14.31 21.08
N GLY A 530 -8.06 14.75 21.59
CA GLY A 530 -6.80 14.02 21.56
C GLY A 530 -5.83 14.47 20.47
N ASP A 531 -6.30 15.16 19.41
CA ASP A 531 -5.41 15.88 18.47
C ASP A 531 -4.64 17.01 19.19
N LEU A 532 -3.59 17.55 18.58
CA LEU A 532 -2.79 18.63 19.16
C LEU A 532 -2.90 19.91 18.33
N LEU A 533 -2.83 21.07 18.99
CA LEU A 533 -2.73 22.38 18.37
C LEU A 533 -1.27 22.85 18.40
N ALA A 534 -0.67 23.00 17.23
CA ALA A 534 0.64 23.59 17.05
C ALA A 534 0.52 25.11 16.86
N ILE A 535 1.15 25.87 17.74
CA ILE A 535 1.23 27.34 17.68
C ILE A 535 2.68 27.80 17.49
N TYR A 536 2.85 29.01 16.97
CA TYR A 536 4.14 29.61 16.64
C TYR A 536 4.23 31.04 17.23
N PRO A 537 4.45 31.17 18.56
CA PRO A 537 4.32 32.43 19.29
C PRO A 537 5.19 33.59 18.81
N ALA A 538 6.41 33.27 18.35
CA ALA A 538 7.38 34.25 17.89
C ALA A 538 7.36 34.43 16.35
N ASN A 539 6.32 33.91 15.69
CA ASN A 539 6.20 33.86 14.23
C ASN A 539 7.45 33.25 13.55
N ASP A 540 8.05 32.28 14.24
CA ASP A 540 9.25 31.55 13.85
C ASP A 540 8.93 30.04 13.70
N ASN A 541 9.96 29.22 13.56
CA ASN A 541 9.81 27.77 13.37
C ASN A 541 9.65 26.98 14.68
N ARG A 542 9.69 27.63 15.85
CA ARG A 542 9.64 26.94 17.14
C ARG A 542 8.18 26.63 17.49
N GLU A 543 7.75 25.42 17.17
CA GLU A 543 6.39 24.96 17.45
C GLU A 543 6.15 24.68 18.94
N ARG A 544 4.94 24.96 19.42
CA ARG A 544 4.47 24.53 20.73
C ARG A 544 3.15 23.79 20.56
N LEU A 545 3.08 22.60 21.13
CA LEU A 545 1.94 21.71 21.03
C LEU A 545 1.08 21.82 22.29
N TYR A 546 -0.24 21.78 22.09
CA TYR A 546 -1.23 21.78 23.16
C TYR A 546 -2.31 20.75 22.86
N SER A 547 -2.62 19.87 23.81
CA SER A 547 -3.65 18.85 23.63
C SER A 547 -5.04 19.49 23.50
N ILE A 548 -5.78 19.06 22.47
CA ILE A 548 -7.10 19.59 22.13
C ILE A 548 -8.18 18.74 22.81
N GLY A 549 -9.06 19.40 23.56
CA GLY A 549 -10.40 18.91 23.85
C GLY A 549 -11.41 19.61 22.95
N VAL A 550 -12.23 18.88 22.21
CA VAL A 550 -13.31 19.48 21.40
C VAL A 550 -14.61 19.45 22.20
N ILE A 551 -15.13 20.63 22.56
CA ILE A 551 -16.35 20.79 23.37
C ILE A 551 -17.29 21.71 22.60
N ASP A 552 -18.52 21.25 22.37
CA ASP A 552 -19.55 22.00 21.65
C ASP A 552 -19.09 22.54 20.27
N ASN A 553 -18.29 21.71 19.57
CA ASN A 553 -17.64 22.01 18.28
C ASN A 553 -16.57 23.13 18.31
N GLU A 554 -16.11 23.53 19.49
CA GLU A 554 -14.98 24.44 19.68
C GLU A 554 -13.76 23.70 20.21
N ILE A 555 -12.56 24.18 19.85
CA ILE A 555 -11.31 23.68 20.41
C ILE A 555 -11.12 24.34 21.77
N GLN A 556 -11.03 23.55 22.83
CA GLN A 556 -10.65 23.98 24.17
C GLN A 556 -9.25 23.49 24.50
N LEU A 557 -8.39 24.42 24.92
CA LEU A 557 -7.08 24.15 25.48
C LEU A 557 -7.14 24.41 27.00
N SER A 558 -6.40 23.61 27.77
CA SER A 558 -6.05 23.92 29.16
C SER A 558 -4.55 24.16 29.23
N VAL A 559 -4.15 25.29 29.81
CA VAL A 559 -2.77 25.78 29.74
C VAL A 559 -2.34 26.28 31.12
N ARG A 560 -1.12 25.94 31.52
CA ARG A 560 -0.47 26.49 32.71
C ARG A 560 0.44 27.63 32.26
N LEU A 561 0.31 28.79 32.89
CA LEU A 561 1.19 29.92 32.67
C LEU A 561 2.57 29.61 33.26
N HIS A 562 3.58 29.70 32.40
CA HIS A 562 4.98 29.78 32.79
C HIS A 562 5.45 31.22 32.59
N GLU A 563 6.05 31.81 33.62
CA GLU A 563 6.40 33.24 33.71
C GLU A 563 7.29 33.74 32.54
N HIS A 564 8.05 32.84 31.93
CA HIS A 564 8.86 33.10 30.73
C HIS A 564 8.53 32.17 29.55
N GLY A 565 7.40 31.47 29.62
CA GLY A 565 6.97 30.52 28.58
C GLY A 565 6.45 31.23 27.35
N LEU A 566 7.15 31.08 26.22
CA LEU A 566 6.75 31.70 24.95
C LEU A 566 5.34 31.27 24.49
N GLY A 567 5.01 29.98 24.60
CA GLY A 567 3.71 29.44 24.22
C GLY A 567 2.59 29.81 25.19
N SER A 568 2.79 29.52 26.48
CA SER A 568 1.79 29.81 27.52
C SER A 568 1.53 31.30 27.64
N GLY A 569 2.57 32.15 27.58
CA GLY A 569 2.43 33.60 27.63
C GLY A 569 1.73 34.15 26.38
N PHE A 570 1.98 33.58 25.20
CA PHE A 570 1.26 33.95 23.98
C PHE A 570 -0.24 33.66 24.10
N LEU A 571 -0.62 32.45 24.52
CA LEU A 571 -2.01 32.07 24.70
C LEU A 571 -2.69 32.90 25.80
N HIS A 572 -1.96 33.21 26.87
CA HIS A 572 -2.47 34.02 27.98
C HIS A 572 -2.86 35.43 27.56
N ARG A 573 -2.10 36.05 26.64
CA ARG A 573 -2.36 37.42 26.15
C ARG A 573 -3.46 37.52 25.10
N LEU A 574 -4.03 36.40 24.65
CA LEU A 574 -5.07 36.42 23.63
C LEU A 574 -6.36 37.05 24.14
N THR A 575 -6.92 37.99 23.38
CA THR A 575 -8.21 38.62 23.71
C THR A 575 -9.36 37.96 22.95
N VAL A 576 -10.56 38.00 23.53
CA VAL A 576 -11.77 37.48 22.87
C VAL A 576 -12.00 38.20 21.54
N GLY A 577 -12.28 37.45 20.48
CA GLY A 577 -12.42 37.95 19.10
C GLY A 577 -11.10 38.03 18.33
N GLN A 578 -9.94 37.92 18.99
CA GLN A 578 -8.64 37.94 18.32
C GLN A 578 -8.48 36.72 17.41
N LYS A 579 -7.89 36.94 16.23
CA LYS A 579 -7.51 35.85 15.32
C LYS A 579 -6.07 35.41 15.58
N MET A 580 -5.85 34.11 15.60
CA MET A 580 -4.52 33.50 15.68
C MET A 580 -4.32 32.49 14.54
N GLN A 581 -3.07 32.26 14.16
CA GLN A 581 -2.69 31.26 13.18
C GLN A 581 -2.10 30.05 13.89
N ALA A 582 -2.62 28.86 13.59
CA ALA A 582 -2.17 27.61 14.18
C ALA A 582 -2.35 26.44 13.22
N ARG A 583 -1.82 25.27 13.58
CA ARG A 583 -1.97 24.03 12.81
C ARG A 583 -2.49 22.92 13.70
N ILE A 584 -3.39 22.11 13.16
CA ILE A 584 -3.82 20.86 13.81
C ILE A 584 -2.80 19.76 13.47
N VAL A 585 -2.30 19.08 14.50
CA VAL A 585 -1.49 17.87 14.42
C VAL A 585 -2.41 16.70 14.78
N TYR A 586 -2.64 15.80 13.84
CA TYR A 586 -3.52 14.67 14.07
C TYR A 586 -2.84 13.61 14.93
N ASN A 587 -3.40 13.33 16.11
CA ASN A 587 -2.87 12.34 17.04
C ASN A 587 -3.80 11.13 17.15
N LYS A 588 -3.84 10.33 16.08
CA LYS A 588 -4.75 9.17 15.97
C LYS A 588 -4.53 8.10 17.03
N HIS A 589 -3.34 8.01 17.63
CA HIS A 589 -3.07 7.00 18.66
C HIS A 589 -3.76 7.35 19.99
N PHE A 590 -4.13 8.62 20.19
CA PHE A 590 -4.73 9.13 21.42
C PHE A 590 -6.16 9.64 21.20
N HIS A 591 -6.88 9.06 20.22
CA HIS A 591 -8.31 9.31 20.05
C HIS A 591 -9.14 8.41 20.96
N PHE A 592 -10.41 8.77 21.17
CA PHE A 592 -11.33 7.94 21.96
C PHE A 592 -11.45 6.52 21.35
N PRO A 593 -11.28 5.45 22.15
CA PRO A 593 -11.19 4.10 21.63
C PRO A 593 -12.58 3.54 21.28
N ALA A 594 -12.95 3.59 20.00
CA ALA A 594 -14.31 3.25 19.52
C ALA A 594 -14.79 1.82 19.80
N LYS A 595 -13.88 0.88 20.10
CA LYS A 595 -14.19 -0.54 20.39
C LYS A 595 -14.05 -0.89 21.87
N SER A 596 -13.71 0.08 22.71
CA SER A 596 -13.50 -0.17 24.14
C SER A 596 -14.85 -0.25 24.84
N PRO A 597 -15.11 -1.29 25.64
CA PRO A 597 -16.34 -1.38 26.43
C PRO A 597 -16.38 -0.36 27.57
N GLU A 598 -15.22 0.10 28.04
CA GLU A 598 -15.09 1.00 29.18
C GLU A 598 -13.75 1.74 29.13
N VAL A 599 -13.74 3.04 29.47
CA VAL A 599 -12.55 3.90 29.35
C VAL A 599 -12.21 4.59 30.66
N VAL A 600 -10.99 4.37 31.15
CA VAL A 600 -10.43 5.09 32.30
C VAL A 600 -9.48 6.17 31.78
N MET A 601 -9.69 7.40 32.23
CA MET A 601 -8.90 8.58 31.84
C MET A 601 -8.17 9.12 33.06
N ILE A 602 -6.86 9.28 32.96
CA ILE A 602 -5.96 9.64 34.07
C ILE A 602 -5.20 10.90 33.70
N SER A 603 -5.38 11.97 34.47
CA SER A 603 -4.71 13.26 34.19
C SER A 603 -4.20 13.99 35.42
N ASN A 604 -3.22 14.87 35.23
CA ASN A 604 -2.90 15.91 36.21
C ASN A 604 -2.91 17.30 35.57
N GLY A 605 -3.43 18.28 36.31
CA GLY A 605 -3.50 19.68 35.89
C GLY A 605 -4.12 19.85 34.50
N THR A 606 -3.33 20.41 33.59
CA THR A 606 -3.77 20.74 32.22
C THR A 606 -4.00 19.53 31.32
N GLY A 607 -3.48 18.35 31.68
CA GLY A 607 -3.70 17.10 30.94
C GLY A 607 -5.17 16.65 30.90
N ILE A 608 -6.06 17.32 31.64
CA ILE A 608 -7.50 17.05 31.60
C ILE A 608 -8.16 17.49 30.28
N ALA A 609 -7.58 18.44 29.54
CA ALA A 609 -8.18 19.03 28.34
C ALA A 609 -8.72 18.03 27.31
N PRO A 610 -7.92 17.07 26.79
CA PRO A 610 -8.40 16.10 25.81
C PRO A 610 -9.55 15.24 26.35
N PHE A 611 -9.51 14.88 27.63
CA PHE A 611 -10.54 14.05 28.26
C PHE A 611 -11.89 14.74 28.39
N LEU A 612 -11.91 16.04 28.69
CA LEU A 612 -13.17 16.82 28.69
C LEU A 612 -13.85 16.77 27.31
N GLY A 613 -13.04 16.92 26.25
CA GLY A 613 -13.54 16.82 24.88
C GLY A 613 -13.98 15.41 24.51
N MET A 614 -13.23 14.39 24.90
CA MET A 614 -13.60 12.98 24.66
C MET A 614 -14.91 12.62 25.34
N ILE A 615 -15.13 13.05 26.59
CA ILE A 615 -16.39 12.86 27.30
C ILE A 615 -17.53 13.58 26.58
N ASN A 616 -17.34 14.82 26.13
CA ASN A 616 -18.37 15.57 25.39
C ASN A 616 -18.72 14.87 24.06
N GLN A 617 -17.70 14.43 23.30
CA GLN A 617 -17.83 13.77 21.99
C GLN A 617 -18.26 12.30 22.05
N ASN A 618 -18.26 11.67 23.22
CA ASN A 618 -18.70 10.28 23.40
C ASN A 618 -20.21 10.17 23.12
N LYS A 619 -20.56 9.86 21.86
CA LYS A 619 -21.95 9.68 21.40
C LYS A 619 -22.51 8.30 21.70
N ALA A 620 -21.64 7.31 21.88
CA ALA A 620 -22.03 5.93 22.16
C ALA A 620 -22.30 5.70 23.66
N ASN A 621 -22.13 6.72 24.50
CA ASN A 621 -22.26 6.66 25.96
C ASN A 621 -21.46 5.49 26.58
N VAL A 622 -20.27 5.21 26.00
CA VAL A 622 -19.33 4.25 26.60
C VAL A 622 -19.00 4.73 28.02
N PRO A 623 -19.09 3.88 29.05
CA PRO A 623 -18.76 4.26 30.42
C PRO A 623 -17.35 4.85 30.52
N CYS A 624 -17.26 6.08 31.02
CA CYS A 624 -16.00 6.78 31.25
C CYS A 624 -15.76 7.04 32.74
N HIS A 625 -14.51 6.92 33.16
CA HIS A 625 -14.06 7.16 34.52
C HIS A 625 -12.87 8.10 34.50
N LEU A 626 -12.95 9.24 35.19
CA LEU A 626 -11.91 10.25 35.19
C LEU A 626 -11.21 10.31 36.56
N TYR A 627 -9.91 10.06 36.56
CA TYR A 627 -9.00 10.26 37.67
C TYR A 627 -8.16 11.50 37.37
N CYS A 628 -8.33 12.56 38.16
CA CYS A 628 -7.64 13.83 37.91
C CYS A 628 -6.95 14.39 39.16
N GLY A 629 -5.77 14.97 38.97
CA GLY A 629 -4.97 15.55 40.05
C GLY A 629 -4.81 17.06 39.91
N PHE A 630 -5.06 17.80 40.98
CA PHE A 630 -4.90 19.25 41.06
C PHE A 630 -4.13 19.68 42.31
N ARG A 631 -3.83 20.98 42.43
CA ARG A 631 -3.20 21.53 43.63
C ARG A 631 -4.24 21.76 44.72
N HIS A 632 -5.30 22.46 44.35
CA HIS A 632 -6.37 22.92 45.24
C HIS A 632 -7.73 22.63 44.60
N SER A 633 -8.79 22.71 45.40
CA SER A 633 -10.18 22.43 45.01
C SER A 633 -10.69 23.46 43.98
N HIS A 634 -10.32 24.74 44.11
CA HIS A 634 -10.69 25.78 43.15
C HIS A 634 -10.08 25.58 41.76
N SER A 635 -8.96 24.84 41.64
CA SER A 635 -8.40 24.50 40.32
C SER A 635 -9.38 23.67 39.47
N VAL A 636 -10.29 22.94 40.12
CA VAL A 636 -11.30 22.08 39.48
C VAL A 636 -12.48 22.90 38.95
N ASP A 637 -12.78 24.06 39.56
CA ASP A 637 -13.95 24.86 39.22
C ASP A 637 -13.94 25.32 37.76
N ASN A 638 -12.74 25.53 37.17
CA ASN A 638 -12.54 25.82 35.74
C ASN A 638 -13.15 24.78 34.79
N TYR A 639 -13.36 23.54 35.26
CA TYR A 639 -13.84 22.42 34.45
C TYR A 639 -15.19 21.87 34.91
N LYS A 640 -15.71 22.37 36.03
CA LYS A 640 -16.89 21.84 36.73
C LYS A 640 -18.14 21.83 35.86
N ALA A 641 -18.36 22.87 35.07
CA ALA A 641 -19.51 22.94 34.15
C ALA A 641 -19.51 21.77 33.13
N VAL A 642 -18.38 21.52 32.48
CA VAL A 642 -18.24 20.44 31.47
C VAL A 642 -18.31 19.07 32.13
N LEU A 643 -17.69 18.90 33.30
CA LEU A 643 -17.73 17.66 34.07
C LEU A 643 -19.16 17.33 34.54
N ASN A 644 -19.90 18.31 35.04
CA ASN A 644 -21.29 18.13 35.47
C ASN A 644 -22.22 17.83 34.29
N GLN A 645 -22.01 18.48 33.14
CA GLN A 645 -22.73 18.15 31.90
C GLN A 645 -22.47 16.70 31.47
N GLY A 646 -21.22 16.24 31.55
CA GLY A 646 -20.86 14.85 31.26
C GLY A 646 -21.52 13.84 32.21
N LYS A 647 -21.60 14.16 33.50
CA LYS A 647 -22.30 13.34 34.51
C LYS A 647 -23.81 13.30 34.27
N ALA A 648 -24.43 14.47 34.07
CA ALA A 648 -25.87 14.57 33.82
C ALA A 648 -26.30 13.83 32.54
N ALA A 649 -25.43 13.79 31.52
CA ALA A 649 -25.65 13.04 30.30
C ALA A 649 -25.32 11.53 30.40
N GLY A 650 -24.91 11.02 31.57
CA GLY A 650 -24.53 9.61 31.78
C GLY A 650 -23.21 9.21 31.09
N LYS A 651 -22.44 10.18 30.59
CA LYS A 651 -21.17 9.94 29.86
C LYS A 651 -19.96 9.82 30.76
N LEU A 652 -20.04 10.35 31.99
CA LEU A 652 -18.99 10.27 33.01
C LEU A 652 -19.60 9.60 34.25
N GLN A 653 -19.18 8.38 34.55
CA GLN A 653 -19.73 7.58 35.65
C GLN A 653 -19.04 7.91 36.98
N HIS A 654 -17.71 7.91 36.98
CA HIS A 654 -16.91 8.22 38.16
C HIS A 654 -15.94 9.37 37.90
N LEU A 655 -15.85 10.28 38.88
CA LEU A 655 -14.87 11.35 38.93
C LEU A 655 -14.13 11.24 40.26
N ARG A 656 -12.83 10.95 40.19
CA ARG A 656 -11.94 10.85 41.34
C ARG A 656 -10.92 11.98 41.27
N VAL A 657 -10.89 12.84 42.28
CA VAL A 657 -10.04 14.02 42.33
C VAL A 657 -9.00 13.86 43.43
N ALA A 658 -7.72 14.05 43.10
CA ALA A 658 -6.61 14.11 44.05
C ALA A 658 -6.14 15.57 44.20
N LEU A 659 -5.96 16.02 45.45
CA LEU A 659 -5.46 17.35 45.77
C LEU A 659 -4.07 17.26 46.40
N SER A 660 -3.09 17.89 45.78
CA SER A 660 -1.67 17.78 46.19
C SER A 660 -1.23 18.82 47.22
N ARG A 661 -2.03 19.86 47.47
CA ARG A 661 -1.71 20.97 48.39
C ARG A 661 -2.86 21.36 49.32
N GLU A 662 -3.93 20.57 49.35
CA GLU A 662 -5.11 20.83 50.18
C GLU A 662 -5.60 19.54 50.82
N GLY A 663 -6.00 19.61 52.09
CA GLY A 663 -6.37 18.44 52.87
C GLY A 663 -5.23 17.42 52.99
N ASN A 664 -5.55 16.14 52.84
CA ASN A 664 -4.56 15.07 52.81
C ASN A 664 -3.87 15.05 51.43
N LYS A 665 -2.59 15.43 51.39
CA LYS A 665 -1.76 15.43 50.18
C LYS A 665 -1.85 14.10 49.45
N GLN A 666 -2.43 14.13 48.25
CA GLN A 666 -2.64 12.96 47.41
C GLN A 666 -2.31 13.27 45.95
N TYR A 667 -1.83 12.25 45.25
CA TYR A 667 -1.62 12.22 43.81
C TYR A 667 -2.57 11.22 43.15
N VAL A 668 -2.61 11.26 41.82
CA VAL A 668 -3.51 10.38 41.06
C VAL A 668 -3.09 8.91 41.16
N SER A 669 -1.79 8.65 41.30
CA SER A 669 -1.24 7.33 41.62
C SER A 669 -1.83 6.75 42.91
N ASP A 670 -2.03 7.57 43.94
CA ASP A 670 -2.66 7.14 45.21
C ASP A 670 -4.12 6.71 45.00
N LEU A 671 -4.86 7.40 44.13
CA LEU A 671 -6.24 7.03 43.80
C LEU A 671 -6.30 5.70 43.04
N ILE A 672 -5.36 5.47 42.13
CA ILE A 672 -5.26 4.23 41.36
C ILE A 672 -4.89 3.07 42.28
N ALA A 673 -3.95 3.29 43.21
CA ALA A 673 -3.55 2.31 44.21
C ALA A 673 -4.69 1.92 45.16
N ARG A 674 -5.69 2.80 45.37
CA ARG A 674 -6.90 2.52 46.16
C ARG A 674 -7.96 1.72 45.42
N ASP A 675 -7.96 1.78 44.09
CA ASP A 675 -8.94 1.10 43.24
C ASP A 675 -8.29 -0.02 42.38
N PRO A 676 -7.43 -0.92 42.92
CA PRO A 676 -6.63 -1.84 42.11
C PRO A 676 -7.48 -2.89 41.39
N ASP A 677 -8.54 -3.40 42.05
CA ASP A 677 -9.46 -4.37 41.46
C ASP A 677 -10.24 -3.79 40.28
N PHE A 678 -10.62 -2.51 40.38
CA PHE A 678 -11.31 -1.82 39.30
C PHE A 678 -10.42 -1.67 38.06
N MET A 679 -9.16 -1.22 38.25
CA MET A 679 -8.19 -1.08 37.14
C MET A 679 -7.95 -2.41 36.43
N VAL A 680 -7.79 -3.49 37.20
CA VAL A 680 -7.60 -4.84 36.65
C VAL A 680 -8.85 -5.34 35.93
N ASN A 681 -10.03 -5.09 36.47
CA ASN A 681 -11.28 -5.47 35.84
C ASN A 681 -11.43 -4.80 34.47
N VAL A 682 -11.22 -3.48 34.38
CA VAL A 682 -11.25 -2.73 33.11
C VAL A 682 -10.29 -3.35 32.09
N LEU A 683 -9.06 -3.64 32.49
CA LEU A 683 -8.08 -4.25 31.59
C LEU A 683 -8.45 -5.69 31.19
N SER A 684 -9.03 -6.46 32.10
CA SER A 684 -9.43 -7.85 31.85
C SER A 684 -10.64 -7.96 30.92
N THR A 685 -11.55 -6.99 30.97
CA THR A 685 -12.72 -6.91 30.08
C THR A 685 -12.42 -6.23 28.73
N LYS A 686 -11.14 -6.00 28.41
CA LYS A 686 -10.66 -5.31 27.19
C LYS A 686 -10.97 -3.82 27.13
N GLY A 687 -11.24 -3.19 28.28
CA GLY A 687 -11.29 -1.74 28.44
C GLY A 687 -9.94 -1.07 28.21
N THR A 688 -9.96 0.27 28.14
CA THR A 688 -8.79 1.09 27.80
C THR A 688 -8.49 2.11 28.90
N ILE A 689 -7.23 2.22 29.30
CA ILE A 689 -6.71 3.27 30.17
C ILE A 689 -5.97 4.30 29.32
N MET A 690 -6.30 5.56 29.49
CA MET A 690 -5.68 6.70 28.80
C MET A 690 -5.03 7.63 29.81
N ILE A 691 -3.78 8.03 29.57
CA ILE A 691 -2.99 8.86 30.50
C ILE A 691 -2.56 10.14 29.77
N CYS A 692 -2.82 11.32 30.35
CA CYS A 692 -2.39 12.61 29.78
C CYS A 692 -1.93 13.58 30.87
N GLY A 693 -0.82 14.27 30.66
CA GLY A 693 -0.26 15.21 31.65
C GLY A 693 1.26 15.13 31.73
N SER A 694 1.84 15.29 32.92
CA SER A 694 3.30 15.32 33.07
C SER A 694 3.95 13.94 32.94
N LEU A 695 5.16 13.88 32.38
CA LEU A 695 5.97 12.66 32.32
C LEU A 695 6.23 12.03 33.70
N ALA A 696 6.39 12.85 34.75
CA ALA A 696 6.54 12.35 36.12
C ALA A 696 5.28 11.58 36.58
N MET A 697 4.09 12.12 36.31
CA MET A 697 2.83 11.45 36.65
C MET A 697 2.67 10.17 35.83
N GLN A 698 3.03 10.18 34.54
CA GLN A 698 2.99 8.98 33.72
C GLN A 698 3.84 7.87 34.34
N ARG A 699 5.09 8.17 34.73
CA ARG A 699 5.98 7.18 35.35
C ARG A 699 5.35 6.59 36.61
N ASP A 700 4.92 7.44 37.54
CA ASP A 700 4.36 7.00 38.81
C ASP A 700 3.08 6.15 38.63
N VAL A 701 2.21 6.53 37.68
CA VAL A 701 1.01 5.76 37.33
C VAL A 701 1.37 4.42 36.70
N MET A 702 2.34 4.40 35.79
CA MET A 702 2.77 3.17 35.12
C MET A 702 3.41 2.20 36.10
N ASP A 703 4.20 2.68 37.05
CA ASP A 703 4.82 1.86 38.10
C ASP A 703 3.76 1.22 39.02
N VAL A 704 2.75 2.01 39.42
CA VAL A 704 1.62 1.49 40.22
C VAL A 704 0.81 0.47 39.43
N LEU A 705 0.48 0.74 38.16
CA LEU A 705 -0.25 -0.20 37.30
C LEU A 705 0.56 -1.47 37.03
N GLU A 706 1.86 -1.38 36.84
CA GLU A 706 2.76 -2.53 36.66
C GLU A 706 2.72 -3.45 37.88
N GLY A 707 2.82 -2.89 39.09
CA GLY A 707 2.68 -3.63 40.34
C GLY A 707 1.31 -4.31 40.45
N ILE A 708 0.24 -3.56 40.27
CA ILE A 708 -1.14 -4.07 40.34
C ILE A 708 -1.37 -5.21 39.33
N CYS A 709 -0.98 -5.02 38.06
CA CYS A 709 -1.20 -6.00 37.00
C CYS A 709 -0.38 -7.28 37.22
N LYS A 710 0.90 -7.16 37.58
CA LYS A 710 1.74 -8.33 37.89
C LYS A 710 1.16 -9.15 39.04
N THR A 711 0.75 -8.49 40.13
CA THR A 711 0.22 -9.19 41.32
C THR A 711 -1.14 -9.83 41.07
N LYS A 712 -2.05 -9.17 40.33
CA LYS A 712 -3.44 -9.64 40.19
C LYS A 712 -3.72 -10.45 38.92
N THR A 713 -2.97 -10.25 37.82
CA THR A 713 -3.23 -10.96 36.55
C THR A 713 -2.04 -11.78 36.05
N GLY A 714 -0.86 -11.65 36.68
CA GLY A 714 0.38 -12.27 36.23
C GLY A 714 0.94 -11.68 34.93
N LYS A 715 0.34 -10.61 34.39
CA LYS A 715 0.79 -9.93 33.16
C LYS A 715 1.31 -8.54 33.50
N GLY A 716 2.43 -8.15 32.91
CA GLY A 716 2.95 -6.77 33.03
C GLY A 716 2.16 -5.77 32.18
N ILE A 717 2.36 -4.48 32.42
CA ILE A 717 1.72 -3.37 31.69
C ILE A 717 2.08 -3.37 30.21
N SER A 718 3.27 -3.88 29.86
CA SER A 718 3.74 -4.04 28.47
C SER A 718 2.83 -4.95 27.65
N TYR A 719 2.22 -5.95 28.27
CA TYR A 719 1.20 -6.78 27.62
C TYR A 719 0.01 -5.93 27.18
N TYR A 720 -0.55 -5.12 28.08
CA TYR A 720 -1.72 -4.29 27.79
C TYR A 720 -1.40 -3.14 26.81
N GLN A 721 -0.18 -2.59 26.85
CA GLN A 721 0.31 -1.64 25.85
C GLN A 721 0.33 -2.27 24.44
N SER A 722 0.84 -3.50 24.30
CA SER A 722 0.90 -4.18 23.00
C SER A 722 -0.49 -4.51 22.42
N HIS A 723 -1.54 -4.51 23.25
CA HIS A 723 -2.93 -4.74 22.86
C HIS A 723 -3.75 -3.44 22.69
N ASN A 724 -3.09 -2.27 22.68
CA ASN A 724 -3.73 -0.95 22.61
C ASN A 724 -4.74 -0.65 23.74
N GLN A 725 -4.51 -1.22 24.93
CA GLN A 725 -5.33 -0.97 26.11
C GLN A 725 -4.76 0.13 27.01
N ILE A 726 -3.50 0.53 26.82
CA ILE A 726 -2.89 1.66 27.50
C ILE A 726 -2.46 2.68 26.46
N LEU A 727 -3.00 3.89 26.51
CA LEU A 727 -2.71 5.00 25.59
C LEU A 727 -2.15 6.19 26.39
N THR A 728 -1.13 6.88 25.88
CA THR A 728 -0.44 7.94 26.64
C THR A 728 -0.15 9.18 25.79
N ASP A 729 -0.56 10.37 26.23
CA ASP A 729 -0.21 11.69 25.66
C ASP A 729 0.39 12.57 26.77
N CYS A 730 1.64 12.29 27.13
CA CYS A 730 2.32 12.93 28.26
C CYS A 730 3.55 13.71 27.79
N TYR A 731 3.82 14.85 28.44
CA TYR A 731 4.83 15.83 28.03
C TYR A 731 5.48 16.56 29.21
#